data_AF-A0A7S0ITK7-F1
#
_entry.id   AF-A0A7S0ITK7-F1
#
_cell.length_a   1.000
_cell.length_b   1.000
_cell.length_c   1.000
_cell.angle_alpha   90.00
_cell.angle_beta   90.00
_cell.angle_gamma   90.00
#
_symmetry.space_group_name_H-M   'P 1'
#
loop_
_entity.id
_entity.type
_entity.pdbx_description
1 polymer ?
#
loop_
_entity_poly.entity_id
_entity_poly.type
_entity_poly.pdbx_seq_one_letter_code
_entity_poly.pdbx_strand_id
1 'polypeptide(L)'
;IEFARAWTGFQRQEGRNNLEASINKGSVAADPNTVDPMSLAQSEWRDPFPKMTLYDGYLGDAFPLCADLPARSFLRKGAQYRFVSAHSVSSDAGADWLASSATLPLDPMSSELFAKLCQPDAASKCQLQSTVALSSNLACHVHECNVDEVHRVSIASGGEIAIFEYVRPACVELAVFTQGKRVREHHQTDEFSCADARAAAAGTACCAQDDLLVGNFRSEQRCQYHAERVRFDTAQARCSQNGKAVCEWHGGATEGLDCGYDKAFTWMDQPCSVQVQVRPSGVVSIVYEYTNNKHFRIDSNNTFRVRWQDNAYPTAAAGCTAGCTVHKDTCVCDTTVRENVPFDGLSVPVPAEVDELLLIGSPPADIFDDGVYHACTSATCNAMHADVWVTDNSGRFNEDTIFTLVRNGTAVHLKNLQSVVEIGGHFAFRNPPHFLSFVQTRNHVVASQYDLAHETDAMIDHLFRHQNTPPFIARRLIERFVSSNPSPRYVRAAAQAFVSGVHESHTQTTIGTGQFGDLAATLAAILLDREARDPVLDNGPTSGKSREPLLLVLHFMRALEFQTVEHRETRLVNLEDSIGMEPFNSDTVFNFYLPDHSPRGPLSDASLFSPEMEIRTTPNVVSFVNGMVSLVRTGLSGCSGSFGDVKGVNCRSWATAREGADGVLQYVSPIAGSCSALVSELNLLLTSGRLTAANAAVILEACEAAPSSLAAMQRVQELFAVTPEFHTTNIGHPSWHVMPVHPPVQSQGRLYKAVVVLYFHGGMDTYNVLVPHTCASSDLYHEYEEARTKVALKKGALLPINETTGAQPCEVFGVHPSLPLLKELYDDGEAAFVANVGPLVETVNRFNWKTKRHPSNLFAHNKQKHEAHSVHSGELFPKGVLGRIADALVSQERPFKIGSYSLAG
;
A
#
# COMPACT_ATOMS: atom_id res chain seq x y z
N ILE A 1 5.50 13.58 0.87
CA ILE A 1 6.71 12.84 1.30
C ILE A 1 6.46 12.13 2.61
N GLU A 2 5.99 12.79 3.68
CA GLU A 2 5.78 12.15 5.01
C GLU A 2 5.02 10.81 4.96
N PHE A 3 3.85 10.77 4.32
CA PHE A 3 3.08 9.54 4.20
C PHE A 3 3.74 8.44 3.36
N ALA A 4 4.56 8.80 2.37
CA ALA A 4 5.29 7.81 1.57
C ALA A 4 6.31 7.01 2.42
N ARG A 5 6.77 7.60 3.54
CA ARG A 5 7.73 6.98 4.47
C ARG A 5 7.10 5.77 5.17
N ALA A 6 5.80 5.82 5.46
CA ALA A 6 5.02 4.70 6.00
C ALA A 6 4.77 3.57 4.97
N TRP A 7 5.31 3.66 3.76
CA TRP A 7 5.26 2.61 2.74
C TRP A 7 6.65 2.12 2.30
N THR A 8 7.68 2.43 3.10
CA THR A 8 9.04 1.90 2.91
C THR A 8 9.17 0.53 3.61
N GLY A 9 10.20 -0.25 3.28
CA GLY A 9 10.43 -1.57 3.88
C GLY A 9 9.75 -2.77 3.18
N PHE A 10 9.04 -2.54 2.07
CA PHE A 10 8.44 -3.61 1.27
C PHE A 10 9.45 -4.22 0.29
N GLN A 11 9.49 -5.55 0.22
CA GLN A 11 10.30 -6.32 -0.73
C GLN A 11 9.42 -7.24 -1.57
N ARG A 12 9.84 -7.54 -2.80
CA ARG A 12 9.16 -8.54 -3.62
C ARG A 12 9.29 -9.94 -3.05
N GLN A 13 8.17 -10.68 -3.05
CA GLN A 13 8.12 -12.10 -2.70
C GLN A 13 8.39 -13.00 -3.91
N GLU A 14 8.91 -14.21 -3.66
CA GLU A 14 9.00 -15.26 -4.68
C GLU A 14 7.60 -15.77 -5.06
N GLY A 15 7.43 -16.18 -6.32
CA GLY A 15 6.19 -16.79 -6.81
C GLY A 15 5.84 -18.06 -6.06
N ARG A 16 4.54 -18.35 -5.90
CA ARG A 16 4.08 -19.55 -5.19
C ARG A 16 4.09 -20.71 -6.17
N ASN A 17 4.74 -21.79 -5.77
CA ASN A 17 4.94 -22.95 -6.63
C ASN A 17 3.64 -23.60 -7.15
N ASN A 18 2.52 -23.41 -6.46
CA ASN A 18 1.22 -23.99 -6.81
C ASN A 18 0.31 -23.07 -7.64
N LEU A 19 0.67 -21.78 -7.83
CA LEU A 19 -0.17 -20.80 -8.52
C LEU A 19 0.58 -20.07 -9.65
N GLU A 20 1.73 -19.48 -9.34
CA GLU A 20 2.50 -18.63 -10.28
C GLU A 20 3.61 -19.36 -11.04
N ALA A 21 3.84 -20.65 -10.80
CA ALA A 21 4.90 -21.40 -11.48
C ALA A 21 4.62 -21.54 -12.99
N SER A 22 5.38 -20.84 -13.83
CA SER A 22 5.52 -21.19 -15.24
C SER A 22 6.33 -22.48 -15.35
N ILE A 23 5.70 -23.51 -15.92
CA ILE A 23 6.34 -24.78 -16.31
C ILE A 23 7.43 -24.60 -17.40
N ASN A 24 7.65 -23.37 -17.88
CA ASN A 24 8.63 -23.05 -18.90
C ASN A 24 9.68 -22.06 -18.38
N LYS A 25 10.63 -22.54 -17.56
CA LYS A 25 12.05 -22.16 -17.57
C LYS A 25 12.79 -23.05 -16.57
N GLY A 26 13.93 -23.62 -16.97
CA GLY A 26 14.86 -24.34 -16.09
C GLY A 26 15.57 -23.44 -15.05
N SER A 27 14.94 -22.35 -14.65
CA SER A 27 15.36 -21.44 -13.59
C SER A 27 14.15 -21.18 -12.71
N VAL A 28 14.11 -21.83 -11.56
CA VAL A 28 13.07 -21.69 -10.51
C VAL A 28 13.04 -20.26 -9.90
N ALA A 29 13.87 -19.34 -10.40
CA ALA A 29 14.16 -18.05 -9.77
C ALA A 29 13.50 -16.82 -10.45
N ALA A 30 12.46 -16.95 -11.28
CA ALA A 30 12.11 -15.85 -12.19
C ALA A 30 10.64 -15.45 -12.35
N ASP A 31 9.66 -16.17 -11.80
CA ASP A 31 8.27 -15.70 -11.87
C ASP A 31 7.96 -14.88 -10.61
N PRO A 32 7.67 -13.57 -10.75
CA PRO A 32 7.32 -12.74 -9.61
C PRO A 32 5.99 -13.22 -9.05
N ASN A 33 5.84 -13.19 -7.72
CA ASN A 33 4.53 -13.35 -7.11
C ASN A 33 3.57 -12.27 -7.64
N THR A 34 2.46 -12.66 -8.26
CA THR A 34 1.51 -11.73 -8.88
C THR A 34 0.32 -11.43 -7.98
N VAL A 35 0.02 -12.25 -6.97
CA VAL A 35 -1.20 -12.11 -6.15
C VAL A 35 -0.94 -11.33 -4.86
N ASP A 36 0.22 -11.49 -4.23
CA ASP A 36 0.69 -10.68 -3.10
C ASP A 36 2.19 -10.35 -3.27
N PRO A 37 2.53 -9.56 -4.31
CA PRO A 37 3.91 -9.36 -4.74
C PRO A 37 4.85 -8.83 -3.66
N MET A 38 4.34 -8.21 -2.60
CA MET A 38 5.14 -7.46 -1.63
C MET A 38 4.98 -8.03 -0.21
N SER A 39 6.08 -8.15 0.53
CA SER A 39 6.09 -8.42 1.98
C SER A 39 6.85 -7.33 2.73
N LEU A 40 6.47 -7.10 3.98
CA LEU A 40 7.25 -6.30 4.93
C LEU A 40 8.35 -7.19 5.52
N ALA A 41 9.50 -7.27 4.84
CA ALA A 41 10.58 -8.17 5.23
C ALA A 41 11.85 -7.46 5.69
N GLN A 42 12.05 -6.19 5.32
CA GLN A 42 13.29 -5.45 5.55
C GLN A 42 13.05 -4.23 6.42
N SER A 43 13.22 -4.42 7.72
CA SER A 43 13.03 -3.35 8.70
C SER A 43 14.05 -2.24 8.56
N GLU A 44 15.29 -2.53 8.14
CA GLU A 44 16.30 -1.50 7.89
C GLU A 44 15.95 -0.54 6.74
N TRP A 45 15.02 -0.93 5.87
CA TRP A 45 14.56 -0.09 4.76
C TRP A 45 13.32 0.71 5.15
N ARG A 46 12.70 0.39 6.29
CA ARG A 46 11.62 1.20 6.84
C ARG A 46 12.21 2.45 7.45
N ASP A 47 11.67 3.59 7.07
CA ASP A 47 11.96 4.84 7.76
C ASP A 47 11.48 4.72 9.23
N PRO A 48 12.34 4.84 10.25
CA PRO A 48 11.93 4.63 11.64
C PRO A 48 11.38 5.90 12.32
N PHE A 49 11.49 7.06 11.69
CA PHE A 49 11.23 8.34 12.35
C PHE A 49 9.73 8.67 12.39
N PRO A 50 9.28 9.56 13.29
CA PRO A 50 7.86 9.90 13.43
C PRO A 50 7.17 10.36 12.14
N LYS A 51 5.89 10.00 11.98
CA LYS A 51 5.04 10.45 10.87
C LYS A 51 3.83 11.21 11.38
N MET A 52 3.54 12.31 10.70
CA MET A 52 2.36 13.15 10.93
C MET A 52 1.10 12.48 10.37
N THR A 53 -0.05 12.75 10.98
CA THR A 53 -1.37 12.43 10.41
C THR A 53 -1.80 13.50 9.38
N LEU A 54 -2.96 13.31 8.73
CA LEU A 54 -3.58 14.33 7.88
C LEU A 54 -4.16 15.50 8.69
N TYR A 55 -4.22 15.33 10.02
CA TYR A 55 -4.63 16.34 10.98
C TYR A 55 -3.42 16.85 11.77
N ASP A 56 -3.66 17.41 12.96
CA ASP A 56 -2.61 18.01 13.78
C ASP A 56 -1.84 17.04 14.72
N GLY A 57 -1.90 15.73 14.47
CA GLY A 57 -1.28 14.68 15.30
C GLY A 57 -0.20 13.83 14.61
N TYR A 58 0.18 12.72 15.25
CA TYR A 58 1.09 11.70 14.72
C TYR A 58 0.40 10.33 14.60
N LEU A 59 0.91 9.44 13.74
CA LEU A 59 0.30 8.12 13.54
C LEU A 59 0.33 7.24 14.79
N GLY A 60 1.25 7.48 15.71
CA GLY A 60 1.37 6.77 16.99
C GLY A 60 0.50 7.34 18.12
N ASP A 61 -0.32 8.35 17.86
CA ASP A 61 -1.18 8.95 18.88
C ASP A 61 -2.22 7.95 19.38
N ALA A 62 -2.46 7.95 20.70
CA ALA A 62 -3.33 7.02 21.41
C ALA A 62 -2.90 5.54 21.41
N PHE A 63 -1.70 5.22 20.91
CA PHE A 63 -1.07 3.92 21.18
C PHE A 63 -0.29 3.97 22.50
N PRO A 64 -0.24 2.86 23.25
CA PRO A 64 0.55 2.79 24.48
C PRO A 64 2.05 2.89 24.21
N LEU A 65 2.80 3.40 25.19
CA LEU A 65 4.25 3.30 25.14
C LEU A 65 4.68 1.84 25.29
N CYS A 66 5.66 1.39 24.51
CA CYS A 66 6.14 0.00 24.61
C CYS A 66 6.71 -0.32 26.01
N ALA A 67 7.26 0.69 26.70
CA ALA A 67 7.73 0.57 28.08
C ALA A 67 6.58 0.40 29.12
N ASP A 68 5.36 0.83 28.77
CA ASP A 68 4.18 0.78 29.63
C ASP A 68 3.33 -0.48 29.42
N LEU A 69 3.70 -1.36 28.48
CA LEU A 69 3.06 -2.66 28.35
C LEU A 69 3.22 -3.47 29.66
N PRO A 70 2.19 -4.23 30.08
CA PRO A 70 2.28 -5.03 31.30
C PRO A 70 3.47 -5.98 31.24
N ALA A 71 4.14 -6.19 32.37
CA ALA A 71 5.21 -7.17 32.47
C ALA A 71 4.73 -8.54 31.97
N ARG A 72 5.53 -9.17 31.11
CA ARG A 72 5.20 -10.45 30.45
C ARG A 72 3.88 -10.39 29.69
N SER A 73 3.68 -9.35 28.89
CA SER A 73 2.49 -9.11 28.05
C SER A 73 2.07 -10.32 27.20
N PHE A 74 3.02 -11.19 26.83
CA PHE A 74 2.78 -12.44 26.10
C PHE A 74 1.98 -13.49 26.88
N LEU A 75 1.89 -13.39 28.21
CA LEU A 75 1.10 -14.27 29.08
C LEU A 75 -0.24 -13.68 29.50
N ARG A 76 -0.58 -12.48 29.00
CA ARG A 76 -1.77 -11.75 29.44
C ARG A 76 -2.98 -12.11 28.59
N LYS A 77 -4.16 -11.93 29.17
CA LYS A 77 -5.44 -12.06 28.48
C LYS A 77 -5.42 -11.26 27.19
N GLY A 78 -5.88 -11.87 26.10
CA GLY A 78 -5.89 -11.27 24.77
C GLY A 78 -4.59 -11.44 23.97
N ALA A 79 -3.50 -11.94 24.57
CA ALA A 79 -2.29 -12.30 23.82
C ALA A 79 -2.61 -13.32 22.72
N GLN A 80 -2.15 -13.07 21.49
CA GLN A 80 -2.41 -13.90 20.33
C GLN A 80 -1.13 -14.55 19.80
N TYR A 81 -1.25 -15.80 19.38
CA TYR A 81 -0.17 -16.62 18.85
C TYR A 81 -0.55 -17.18 17.48
N ARG A 82 0.31 -17.02 16.49
CA ARG A 82 0.14 -17.56 15.13
C ARG A 82 1.11 -18.70 14.89
N PHE A 83 0.63 -19.84 14.42
CA PHE A 83 1.50 -20.94 14.01
C PHE A 83 2.28 -20.57 12.74
N VAL A 84 3.60 -20.77 12.76
CA VAL A 84 4.49 -20.44 11.63
C VAL A 84 4.91 -21.71 10.89
N SER A 85 5.54 -22.63 11.61
CA SER A 85 6.08 -23.86 11.03
C SER A 85 6.29 -24.94 12.09
N ALA A 86 6.43 -26.19 11.64
CA ALA A 86 6.90 -27.31 12.44
C ALA A 86 8.08 -27.98 11.73
N HIS A 87 9.14 -28.28 12.48
CA HIS A 87 10.37 -28.90 11.96
C HIS A 87 10.65 -30.22 12.67
N SER A 88 11.07 -31.24 11.93
CA SER A 88 11.57 -32.49 12.50
C SER A 88 12.96 -32.29 13.09
N VAL A 89 13.17 -32.69 14.35
CA VAL A 89 14.43 -32.46 15.10
C VAL A 89 15.55 -33.43 14.69
N SER A 90 15.35 -34.27 13.67
CA SER A 90 16.25 -35.38 13.31
C SER A 90 17.50 -34.99 12.50
N SER A 91 17.83 -33.70 12.35
CA SER A 91 19.03 -33.26 11.62
C SER A 91 19.81 -32.20 12.39
N ASP A 92 21.15 -32.22 12.31
CA ASP A 92 22.04 -31.21 12.90
C ASP A 92 21.68 -29.79 12.44
N ALA A 93 21.20 -29.65 11.20
CA ALA A 93 20.70 -28.40 10.64
C ALA A 93 19.44 -27.86 11.34
N GLY A 94 18.58 -28.73 11.89
CA GLY A 94 17.40 -28.34 12.64
C GLY A 94 17.77 -27.75 14.01
N ALA A 95 18.79 -28.29 14.68
CA ALA A 95 19.27 -27.79 15.96
C ALA A 95 19.97 -26.42 15.84
N ASP A 96 20.82 -26.23 14.82
CA ASP A 96 21.50 -24.96 14.55
C ASP A 96 20.52 -23.85 14.12
N TRP A 97 19.47 -24.20 13.37
CA TRP A 97 18.43 -23.26 12.96
C TRP A 97 17.60 -22.77 14.16
N LEU A 98 17.21 -23.67 15.07
CA LEU A 98 16.51 -23.32 16.31
C LEU A 98 17.38 -22.48 17.26
N ALA A 99 18.68 -22.79 17.34
CA ALA A 99 19.62 -22.03 18.15
C ALA A 99 19.77 -20.57 17.66
N SER A 100 19.46 -20.29 16.40
CA SER A 100 19.55 -18.96 15.78
C SER A 100 18.20 -18.28 15.52
N SER A 101 17.07 -18.91 15.87
CA SER A 101 15.72 -18.45 15.47
C SER A 101 15.07 -17.42 16.41
N ALA A 102 15.79 -16.93 17.43
CA ALA A 102 15.30 -16.00 18.44
C ALA A 102 13.96 -16.42 19.09
N THR A 103 13.88 -17.70 19.49
CA THR A 103 12.66 -18.34 19.99
C THR A 103 12.82 -18.76 21.45
N LEU A 104 11.83 -18.41 22.30
CA LEU A 104 11.77 -18.84 23.69
C LEU A 104 11.24 -20.29 23.80
N PRO A 105 12.02 -21.25 24.31
CA PRO A 105 11.52 -22.61 24.54
C PRO A 105 10.55 -22.65 25.72
N LEU A 106 9.38 -23.26 25.53
CA LEU A 106 8.39 -23.46 26.59
C LEU A 106 8.56 -24.84 27.23
N ASP A 107 8.40 -24.90 28.55
CA ASP A 107 8.50 -26.14 29.31
C ASP A 107 7.26 -27.03 29.07
N PRO A 108 7.43 -28.28 28.58
CA PRO A 108 6.30 -29.15 28.25
C PRO A 108 5.54 -29.71 29.47
N MET A 109 6.11 -29.65 30.67
CA MET A 109 5.55 -30.23 31.89
C MET A 109 4.81 -29.21 32.74
N SER A 110 5.29 -27.96 32.80
CA SER A 110 4.84 -26.96 33.78
C SER A 110 4.42 -25.62 33.18
N SER A 111 4.69 -25.34 31.91
CA SER A 111 4.24 -24.09 31.28
C SER A 111 2.74 -24.16 30.96
N GLU A 112 1.96 -23.25 31.55
CA GLU A 112 0.55 -23.08 31.19
C GLU A 112 0.40 -22.63 29.73
N LEU A 113 1.36 -21.83 29.23
CA LEU A 113 1.37 -21.40 27.83
C LEU A 113 1.63 -22.59 26.89
N PHE A 114 2.56 -23.49 27.23
CA PHE A 114 2.77 -24.72 26.47
C PHE A 114 1.46 -25.52 26.37
N ALA A 115 0.76 -25.73 27.48
CA ALA A 115 -0.48 -26.49 27.50
C ALA A 115 -1.56 -25.86 26.58
N LYS A 116 -1.66 -24.53 26.54
CA LYS A 116 -2.59 -23.80 25.68
C LYS A 116 -2.27 -23.89 24.19
N LEU A 117 -0.99 -23.84 23.83
CA LEU A 117 -0.54 -23.91 22.43
C LEU A 117 -0.51 -25.34 21.90
N CYS A 118 -0.15 -26.30 22.75
CA CYS A 118 -0.04 -27.71 22.38
C CYS A 118 -1.40 -28.37 22.23
N GLN A 119 -2.36 -28.12 23.14
CA GLN A 119 -3.65 -28.84 23.18
C GLN A 119 -3.48 -30.36 22.98
N PRO A 120 -2.77 -31.05 23.89
CA PRO A 120 -2.41 -32.45 23.69
C PRO A 120 -3.64 -33.35 23.57
N ASP A 121 -3.60 -34.26 22.59
CA ASP A 121 -4.62 -35.29 22.42
C ASP A 121 -4.46 -36.42 23.45
N ALA A 122 -5.33 -37.44 23.36
CA ALA A 122 -5.28 -38.61 24.25
C ALA A 122 -3.96 -39.41 24.15
N ALA A 123 -3.16 -39.22 23.10
CA ALA A 123 -1.84 -39.82 22.89
C ALA A 123 -0.68 -38.86 23.24
N SER A 124 -0.97 -37.72 23.88
CA SER A 124 0.01 -36.66 24.24
C SER A 124 0.69 -36.00 23.03
N LYS A 125 0.07 -36.04 21.84
CA LYS A 125 0.52 -35.31 20.66
C LYS A 125 -0.18 -33.95 20.60
N CYS A 126 0.57 -32.88 20.31
CA CYS A 126 -0.01 -31.54 20.20
C CYS A 126 -0.96 -31.42 18.99
N GLN A 127 -2.15 -30.84 19.22
CA GLN A 127 -3.10 -30.41 18.20
C GLN A 127 -2.90 -28.93 17.87
N LEU A 128 -1.97 -28.66 16.96
CA LEU A 128 -1.58 -27.30 16.58
C LEU A 128 -2.74 -26.57 15.88
N GLN A 129 -3.06 -25.37 16.36
CA GLN A 129 -4.02 -24.46 15.73
C GLN A 129 -3.27 -23.37 14.97
N SER A 130 -3.83 -22.88 13.86
CA SER A 130 -3.25 -21.77 13.11
C SER A 130 -3.16 -20.49 13.93
N THR A 131 -4.09 -20.27 14.86
CA THR A 131 -4.11 -19.12 15.77
C THR A 131 -4.64 -19.53 17.14
N VAL A 132 -4.03 -19.03 18.22
CA VAL A 132 -4.45 -19.25 19.61
C VAL A 132 -4.49 -17.90 20.32
N ALA A 133 -5.58 -17.61 21.03
CA ALA A 133 -5.72 -16.42 21.87
C ALA A 133 -5.90 -16.80 23.34
N LEU A 134 -5.21 -16.10 24.24
CA LEU A 134 -5.34 -16.35 25.68
C LEU A 134 -6.62 -15.72 26.23
N SER A 135 -7.46 -16.53 26.89
CA SER A 135 -8.72 -16.08 27.49
C SER A 135 -8.56 -15.51 28.91
N SER A 136 -7.40 -15.70 29.53
CA SER A 136 -7.07 -15.29 30.90
C SER A 136 -5.56 -15.05 31.01
N ASN A 137 -5.15 -14.36 32.09
CA ASN A 137 -3.75 -14.25 32.45
C ASN A 137 -3.21 -15.65 32.85
N LEU A 138 -1.98 -15.95 32.43
CA LEU A 138 -1.28 -17.18 32.78
C LEU A 138 -0.13 -16.89 33.76
N ALA A 139 0.14 -17.84 34.65
CA ALA A 139 1.34 -17.76 35.49
C ALA A 139 2.59 -18.01 34.64
N CYS A 140 3.65 -17.22 34.87
CA CYS A 140 4.92 -17.46 34.22
C CYS A 140 5.63 -18.69 34.80
N HIS A 141 6.45 -19.35 33.99
CA HIS A 141 7.28 -20.47 34.42
C HIS A 141 8.75 -20.28 34.03
N VAL A 142 9.67 -20.40 35.01
CA VAL A 142 11.15 -20.38 34.85
C VAL A 142 11.66 -19.34 33.85
N HIS A 143 11.85 -19.74 32.58
CA HIS A 143 12.35 -18.87 31.51
C HIS A 143 11.37 -17.74 31.21
N GLU A 144 10.07 -18.04 31.17
CA GLU A 144 9.00 -17.06 30.94
C GLU A 144 8.95 -15.97 32.03
N CYS A 145 9.41 -16.28 33.25
CA CYS A 145 9.43 -15.31 34.34
C CYS A 145 10.56 -14.29 34.24
N ASN A 146 11.60 -14.61 33.46
CA ASN A 146 12.85 -13.86 33.42
C ASN A 146 13.05 -13.09 32.11
N VAL A 147 12.06 -13.02 31.23
CA VAL A 147 12.11 -12.29 29.95
C VAL A 147 11.27 -11.00 30.00
N ASP A 148 11.75 -9.94 29.35
CA ASP A 148 11.00 -8.68 29.22
C ASP A 148 10.20 -8.61 27.91
N GLU A 149 10.74 -9.20 26.85
CA GLU A 149 10.14 -9.24 25.53
C GLU A 149 10.20 -10.67 24.97
N VAL A 150 9.20 -11.06 24.19
CA VAL A 150 9.14 -12.34 23.46
C VAL A 150 8.51 -12.07 22.10
N HIS A 151 9.03 -12.68 21.04
CA HIS A 151 8.41 -12.63 19.70
C HIS A 151 8.00 -13.99 19.20
N ARG A 152 8.75 -15.04 19.55
CA ARG A 152 8.48 -16.41 19.18
C ARG A 152 8.63 -17.32 20.38
N VAL A 153 7.79 -18.33 20.41
CA VAL A 153 7.86 -19.42 21.37
C VAL A 153 7.89 -20.75 20.63
N SER A 154 8.61 -21.73 21.17
CA SER A 154 8.67 -23.09 20.60
C SER A 154 8.11 -24.11 21.56
N ILE A 155 7.37 -25.07 21.01
CA ILE A 155 6.91 -26.26 21.72
C ILE A 155 7.55 -27.50 21.10
N ALA A 156 8.11 -28.36 21.93
CA ALA A 156 8.65 -29.66 21.52
C ALA A 156 7.63 -30.77 21.83
N SER A 157 7.21 -31.53 20.82
CA SER A 157 6.28 -32.66 20.99
C SER A 157 6.48 -33.71 19.90
N GLY A 158 6.51 -34.99 20.28
CA GLY A 158 6.54 -36.10 19.32
C GLY A 158 7.74 -36.15 18.37
N GLY A 159 8.87 -35.54 18.73
CA GLY A 159 10.07 -35.45 17.86
C GLY A 159 10.06 -34.30 16.86
N GLU A 160 9.08 -33.39 16.96
CA GLU A 160 8.98 -32.16 16.19
C GLU A 160 9.05 -30.95 17.11
N ILE A 161 9.52 -29.82 16.57
CA ILE A 161 9.43 -28.52 17.22
C ILE A 161 8.52 -27.63 16.39
N ALA A 162 7.42 -27.21 17.01
CA ALA A 162 6.48 -26.25 16.44
C ALA A 162 6.78 -24.85 16.97
N ILE A 163 6.74 -23.87 16.07
CA ILE A 163 7.01 -22.46 16.39
C ILE A 163 5.72 -21.66 16.26
N PHE A 164 5.45 -20.91 17.32
CA PHE A 164 4.39 -19.91 17.36
C PHE A 164 5.00 -18.53 17.47
N GLU A 165 4.38 -17.58 16.79
CA GLU A 165 4.75 -16.18 16.81
C GLU A 165 3.75 -15.41 17.66
N TYR A 166 4.24 -14.68 18.66
CA TYR A 166 3.42 -13.83 19.51
C TYR A 166 3.15 -12.51 18.79
N VAL A 167 1.87 -12.22 18.56
CA VAL A 167 1.42 -10.94 18.00
C VAL A 167 1.32 -9.94 19.15
N ARG A 168 2.41 -9.19 19.34
CA ARG A 168 2.48 -8.12 20.35
C ARG A 168 1.40 -7.06 20.08
N PRO A 169 0.73 -6.52 21.11
CA PRO A 169 -0.10 -5.32 20.94
C PRO A 169 0.72 -4.17 20.36
N ALA A 170 0.10 -3.40 19.45
CA ALA A 170 0.72 -2.22 18.89
C ALA A 170 1.11 -1.21 19.99
N CYS A 171 2.35 -0.76 19.97
CA CYS A 171 2.88 0.22 20.91
C CYS A 171 3.88 1.14 20.20
N VAL A 172 4.24 2.24 20.86
CA VAL A 172 5.16 3.25 20.31
C VAL A 172 6.25 3.62 21.31
N GLU A 173 7.35 4.16 20.80
CA GLU A 173 8.38 4.83 21.57
C GLU A 173 8.28 6.35 21.34
N LEU A 174 8.79 7.15 22.28
CA LEU A 174 8.92 8.59 22.12
C LEU A 174 10.32 8.92 21.60
N ALA A 175 10.41 9.82 20.62
CA ALA A 175 11.67 10.12 19.95
C ALA A 175 12.76 10.70 20.87
N VAL A 176 12.36 11.29 22.01
CA VAL A 176 13.25 11.82 23.04
C VAL A 176 12.83 11.24 24.39
N PHE A 177 13.78 10.81 25.21
CA PHE A 177 13.52 10.13 26.49
C PHE A 177 14.45 10.63 27.61
N THR A 178 14.06 10.40 28.87
CA THR A 178 14.75 10.92 30.08
C THR A 178 15.85 10.00 30.62
N GLN A 179 15.71 8.69 30.47
CA GLN A 179 16.61 7.68 31.07
C GLN A 179 17.50 7.02 30.01
N GLY A 180 18.24 7.82 29.24
CA GLY A 180 19.07 7.31 28.16
C GLY A 180 20.31 6.54 28.64
N LYS A 181 20.48 5.31 28.12
CA LYS A 181 21.69 4.50 28.28
C LYS A 181 22.30 4.16 26.92
N ARG A 182 23.63 4.14 26.86
CA ARG A 182 24.36 3.79 25.63
C ARG A 182 24.15 2.31 25.30
N VAL A 183 24.08 2.05 24.01
CA VAL A 183 24.05 0.70 23.45
C VAL A 183 25.06 0.59 22.33
N ARG A 184 25.63 -0.59 22.13
CA ARG A 184 26.62 -0.87 21.08
C ARG A 184 26.27 -2.13 20.30
N GLU A 185 26.32 -2.05 18.97
CA GLU A 185 26.24 -3.19 18.05
C GLU A 185 27.65 -3.71 17.76
N HIS A 186 27.86 -5.02 17.85
CA HIS A 186 29.18 -5.65 17.72
C HIS A 186 29.51 -6.19 16.32
N HIS A 187 28.59 -6.06 15.35
CA HIS A 187 28.78 -6.51 13.98
C HIS A 187 29.37 -5.39 13.08
N GLN A 188 29.58 -5.67 11.79
CA GLN A 188 30.14 -4.87 10.66
C GLN A 188 30.27 -3.34 10.76
N THR A 189 29.40 -2.67 11.50
CA THR A 189 29.27 -1.21 11.69
C THR A 189 29.92 -0.69 12.98
N ASP A 190 30.10 -1.54 13.99
CA ASP A 190 30.56 -1.20 15.35
C ASP A 190 29.80 0.03 15.89
N GLU A 191 28.47 -0.04 15.87
CA GLU A 191 27.60 1.12 15.99
C GLU A 191 27.31 1.50 17.44
N PHE A 192 27.49 2.78 17.78
CA PHE A 192 27.04 3.34 19.06
C PHE A 192 25.73 4.10 18.91
N SER A 193 24.79 3.85 19.82
CA SER A 193 23.48 4.51 19.85
C SER A 193 23.01 4.80 21.28
N CYS A 194 21.83 5.38 21.40
CA CYS A 194 21.19 5.75 22.66
C CYS A 194 19.80 5.12 22.73
N ALA A 195 19.42 4.57 23.88
CA ALA A 195 18.14 3.90 24.09
C ALA A 195 17.51 4.27 25.44
N ASP A 196 16.17 4.27 25.52
CA ASP A 196 15.45 4.42 26.80
C ASP A 196 15.66 3.18 27.67
N ALA A 197 16.25 3.36 28.86
CA ALA A 197 16.52 2.28 29.81
C ALA A 197 15.27 1.48 30.23
N ARG A 198 14.07 2.08 30.10
CA ARG A 198 12.79 1.43 30.44
C ARG A 198 12.26 0.51 29.33
N ALA A 199 12.77 0.63 28.11
CA ALA A 199 12.38 -0.20 26.98
C ALA A 199 13.29 -1.43 26.85
N ALA A 200 12.75 -2.54 26.34
CA ALA A 200 13.55 -3.73 26.03
C ALA A 200 14.36 -3.51 24.73
N ALA A 201 15.44 -2.72 24.81
CA ALA A 201 16.15 -2.24 23.63
C ALA A 201 17.42 -3.03 23.28
N ALA A 202 18.07 -3.67 24.25
CA ALA A 202 19.36 -4.33 24.03
C ALA A 202 19.59 -5.57 24.92
N GLY A 203 20.59 -6.36 24.56
CA GLY A 203 21.01 -7.58 25.26
C GLY A 203 21.88 -7.33 26.49
N THR A 204 22.11 -8.40 27.28
CA THR A 204 22.88 -8.36 28.54
C THR A 204 24.30 -8.92 28.37
N ALA A 205 25.31 -8.07 28.55
CA ALA A 205 26.71 -8.47 28.64
C ALA A 205 27.30 -8.08 30.01
N CYS A 206 27.90 -9.05 30.71
CA CYS A 206 28.41 -8.87 32.07
C CYS A 206 29.94 -9.01 32.13
N CYS A 207 30.63 -8.10 32.81
CA CYS A 207 32.08 -8.15 33.02
C CYS A 207 32.44 -8.17 34.51
N ALA A 208 33.58 -8.79 34.85
CA ALA A 208 34.18 -8.69 36.16
C ALA A 208 34.75 -7.28 36.40
N GLN A 209 34.79 -6.82 37.66
CA GLN A 209 35.33 -5.49 37.99
C GLN A 209 36.80 -5.33 37.62
N ASP A 210 37.61 -6.40 37.69
CA ASP A 210 39.04 -6.37 37.37
C ASP A 210 39.30 -6.28 35.85
N ASP A 211 38.40 -6.83 35.03
CA ASP A 211 38.52 -6.81 33.56
C ASP A 211 38.24 -5.42 32.96
N LEU A 212 37.46 -4.59 33.67
CA LEU A 212 37.24 -3.17 33.32
C LEU A 212 38.54 -2.33 33.41
N LEU A 213 39.55 -2.79 34.17
CA LEU A 213 40.79 -2.05 34.44
C LEU A 213 41.96 -2.47 33.53
N VAL A 214 41.92 -3.67 32.93
CA VAL A 214 43.06 -4.27 32.21
C VAL A 214 42.82 -4.39 30.69
N GLY A 215 41.63 -4.04 30.20
CA GLY A 215 41.30 -4.15 28.78
C GLY A 215 41.25 -5.61 28.28
N ASN A 216 40.97 -6.55 29.19
CA ASN A 216 40.87 -7.98 28.90
C ASN A 216 39.37 -8.34 28.88
N PHE A 217 38.73 -8.22 27.72
CA PHE A 217 37.26 -8.16 27.59
C PHE A 217 36.59 -9.54 27.51
N ARG A 218 36.76 -10.38 28.53
CA ARG A 218 35.95 -11.60 28.67
C ARG A 218 34.58 -11.23 29.24
N SER A 219 33.59 -11.02 28.38
CA SER A 219 32.20 -10.85 28.82
C SER A 219 31.51 -12.20 28.94
N GLU A 220 30.67 -12.34 29.96
CA GLU A 220 29.70 -13.40 30.05
C GLU A 220 28.35 -12.89 29.53
N GLN A 221 27.89 -13.47 28.41
CA GLN A 221 26.58 -13.17 27.85
C GLN A 221 25.49 -13.89 28.65
N ARG A 222 24.37 -13.20 28.90
CA ARG A 222 23.27 -13.76 29.71
C ARG A 222 21.92 -13.52 29.03
N CYS A 223 21.37 -14.58 28.45
CA CYS A 223 20.07 -14.56 27.79
C CYS A 223 19.24 -15.81 28.12
N GLN A 224 17.93 -15.72 27.94
CA GLN A 224 16.99 -16.84 27.98
C GLN A 224 16.81 -17.50 26.60
N TYR A 225 17.03 -16.74 25.53
CA TYR A 225 17.01 -17.21 24.15
C TYR A 225 17.90 -16.32 23.27
N HIS A 226 18.24 -16.81 22.08
CA HIS A 226 19.11 -16.09 21.14
C HIS A 226 18.56 -14.70 20.79
N ALA A 227 19.42 -13.68 20.77
CA ALA A 227 19.07 -12.30 20.46
C ALA A 227 17.99 -11.67 21.38
N GLU A 228 17.86 -12.16 22.63
CA GLU A 228 16.96 -11.59 23.63
C GLU A 228 17.30 -10.13 23.93
N ARG A 229 16.27 -9.27 23.92
CA ARG A 229 16.33 -7.89 24.41
C ARG A 229 15.68 -7.78 25.77
N VAL A 230 16.29 -6.97 26.63
CA VAL A 230 15.81 -6.71 27.98
C VAL A 230 15.87 -5.23 28.32
N ARG A 231 15.17 -4.83 29.37
CA ARG A 231 15.31 -3.52 29.99
C ARG A 231 16.68 -3.41 30.66
N PHE A 232 17.13 -2.18 30.91
CA PHE A 232 18.46 -1.95 31.50
C PHE A 232 18.55 -2.48 32.95
N ASP A 233 17.49 -2.35 33.73
CA ASP A 233 17.41 -2.85 35.11
C ASP A 233 17.47 -4.39 35.17
N THR A 234 16.80 -5.08 34.25
CA THR A 234 16.91 -6.54 34.08
C THR A 234 18.34 -6.95 33.77
N ALA A 235 19.02 -6.25 32.84
CA ALA A 235 20.42 -6.50 32.53
C ALA A 235 21.33 -6.30 33.76
N GLN A 236 21.12 -5.20 34.49
CA GLN A 236 21.87 -4.88 35.70
C GLN A 236 21.67 -5.92 36.80
N ALA A 237 20.44 -6.38 37.01
CA ALA A 237 20.11 -7.41 37.98
C ALA A 237 20.78 -8.75 37.63
N ARG A 238 20.73 -9.17 36.36
CA ARG A 238 21.37 -10.41 35.88
C ARG A 238 22.88 -10.41 36.08
N CYS A 239 23.55 -9.30 35.80
CA CYS A 239 24.99 -9.19 36.04
C CYS A 239 25.32 -9.19 37.53
N SER A 240 24.54 -8.46 38.33
CA SER A 240 24.77 -8.33 39.78
C SER A 240 24.61 -9.66 40.52
N GLN A 241 23.69 -10.53 40.08
CA GLN A 241 23.50 -11.88 40.64
C GLN A 241 24.77 -12.77 40.57
N ASN A 242 25.71 -12.45 39.68
CA ASN A 242 26.96 -13.19 39.52
C ASN A 242 28.19 -12.37 39.95
N GLY A 243 28.00 -11.28 40.72
CA GLY A 243 29.09 -10.41 41.17
C GLY A 243 29.76 -9.61 40.03
N LYS A 244 29.06 -9.42 38.91
CA LYS A 244 29.52 -8.70 37.72
C LYS A 244 28.69 -7.43 37.50
N ALA A 245 29.12 -6.57 36.58
CA ALA A 245 28.39 -5.37 36.17
C ALA A 245 28.13 -5.36 34.66
N VAL A 246 27.11 -4.61 34.23
CA VAL A 246 26.90 -4.30 32.81
C VAL A 246 28.10 -3.48 32.32
N CYS A 247 28.65 -3.84 31.17
CA CYS A 247 29.93 -3.32 30.70
C CYS A 247 29.96 -3.16 29.18
N GLU A 248 31.00 -2.48 28.70
CA GLU A 248 31.33 -2.48 27.29
C GLU A 248 31.98 -3.81 26.88
N TRP A 249 31.36 -4.51 25.94
CA TRP A 249 31.88 -5.73 25.34
C TRP A 249 32.59 -5.41 24.00
N HIS A 250 33.49 -6.29 23.54
CA HIS A 250 34.31 -6.09 22.34
C HIS A 250 34.47 -7.37 21.48
N GLY A 251 33.50 -8.30 21.50
CA GLY A 251 33.50 -9.46 20.60
C GLY A 251 34.48 -10.60 20.92
N GLY A 252 34.97 -10.72 22.17
CA GLY A 252 35.93 -11.75 22.61
C GLY A 252 35.31 -13.10 23.02
N ALA A 253 36.16 -14.10 23.29
CA ALA A 253 35.77 -15.46 23.70
C ALA A 253 34.75 -15.45 24.85
N THR A 254 33.58 -16.01 24.59
CA THR A 254 32.46 -16.08 25.52
C THR A 254 32.61 -17.28 26.47
N GLU A 255 32.37 -17.06 27.75
CA GLU A 255 32.07 -18.14 28.70
C GLU A 255 30.54 -18.17 28.85
N GLY A 256 29.87 -19.27 28.48
CA GLY A 256 28.41 -19.42 28.64
C GLY A 256 27.64 -19.74 27.34
N LEU A 257 26.33 -19.44 27.37
CA LEU A 257 25.39 -19.65 26.25
C LEU A 257 25.66 -18.64 25.14
N ASP A 258 25.65 -19.06 23.87
CA ASP A 258 25.73 -18.12 22.74
C ASP A 258 24.41 -17.37 22.61
N CYS A 259 24.42 -16.09 22.99
CA CYS A 259 23.23 -15.24 22.92
C CYS A 259 23.07 -14.57 21.55
N GLY A 260 23.97 -14.79 20.59
CA GLY A 260 23.89 -14.16 19.27
C GLY A 260 24.07 -12.65 19.29
N TYR A 261 24.69 -12.11 20.36
CA TYR A 261 24.90 -10.66 20.51
C TYR A 261 26.02 -10.13 19.61
N ASP A 262 26.75 -11.00 18.92
CA ASP A 262 27.66 -10.63 17.83
C ASP A 262 26.97 -9.83 16.72
N LYS A 263 25.63 -9.92 16.61
CA LYS A 263 24.79 -9.21 15.63
C LYS A 263 23.64 -8.42 16.25
N ALA A 264 23.77 -8.07 17.53
CA ALA A 264 22.76 -7.32 18.27
C ALA A 264 23.38 -6.15 19.06
N PHE A 265 22.52 -5.24 19.53
CA PHE A 265 22.93 -4.24 20.51
C PHE A 265 23.03 -4.84 21.91
N THR A 266 24.05 -4.46 22.67
CA THR A 266 24.15 -4.75 24.12
C THR A 266 24.14 -3.47 24.93
N TRP A 267 23.58 -3.53 26.14
CA TRP A 267 23.58 -2.42 27.08
C TRP A 267 24.98 -2.03 27.55
N MET A 268 25.17 -0.73 27.80
CA MET A 268 26.34 -0.19 28.47
C MET A 268 25.93 0.73 29.62
N ASP A 269 26.68 0.72 30.73
CA ASP A 269 26.40 1.57 31.89
C ASP A 269 26.99 3.00 31.75
N GLN A 270 26.92 3.57 30.55
CA GLN A 270 27.16 5.01 30.37
C GLN A 270 25.84 5.71 30.01
N PRO A 271 25.57 6.89 30.60
CA PRO A 271 24.41 7.67 30.19
C PRO A 271 24.60 8.20 28.75
N CYS A 272 23.47 8.46 28.10
CA CYS A 272 23.43 9.19 26.84
C CYS A 272 22.26 10.18 26.83
N SER A 273 22.43 11.25 26.06
CA SER A 273 21.40 12.26 25.81
C SER A 273 21.05 12.29 24.32
N VAL A 274 19.80 12.66 24.04
CA VAL A 274 19.30 12.85 22.69
C VAL A 274 19.40 14.34 22.37
N GLN A 275 20.09 14.70 21.29
CA GLN A 275 20.11 16.06 20.75
C GLN A 275 19.18 16.15 19.53
N VAL A 276 18.83 17.38 19.16
CA VAL A 276 18.10 17.65 17.91
C VAL A 276 18.80 18.70 17.09
N GLN A 277 18.85 18.49 15.77
CA GLN A 277 19.28 19.50 14.81
C GLN A 277 18.05 20.14 14.18
N VAL A 278 17.84 21.44 14.43
CA VAL A 278 16.71 22.24 13.97
C VAL A 278 17.09 23.02 12.70
N ARG A 279 16.32 22.82 11.62
CA ARG A 279 16.51 23.52 10.34
C ARG A 279 15.78 24.86 10.30
N PRO A 280 16.08 25.77 9.36
CA PRO A 280 15.38 27.05 9.21
C PRO A 280 13.86 26.95 9.04
N SER A 281 13.36 25.79 8.61
CA SER A 281 11.93 25.51 8.45
C SER A 281 11.24 24.97 9.71
N GLY A 282 11.97 24.79 10.81
CA GLY A 282 11.47 24.16 12.05
C GLY A 282 11.40 22.63 12.00
N VAL A 283 11.82 22.00 10.89
CA VAL A 283 11.94 20.53 10.80
C VAL A 283 13.19 20.09 11.57
N VAL A 284 13.12 18.94 12.25
CA VAL A 284 14.20 18.45 13.12
C VAL A 284 14.77 17.12 12.63
N SER A 285 15.99 16.79 13.06
CA SER A 285 16.56 15.44 13.01
C SER A 285 17.15 15.07 14.37
N ILE A 286 17.10 13.79 14.73
CA ILE A 286 17.71 13.27 15.96
C ILE A 286 19.23 13.20 15.80
N VAL A 287 19.96 13.61 16.83
CA VAL A 287 21.42 13.57 16.88
C VAL A 287 21.89 12.84 18.15
N TYR A 288 22.83 11.92 18.00
CA TYR A 288 23.57 11.33 19.12
C TYR A 288 25.03 11.76 19.05
N GLU A 289 25.60 12.22 20.17
CA GLU A 289 26.95 12.79 20.21
C GLU A 289 28.05 11.76 19.82
N TYR A 290 27.86 10.48 20.17
CA TYR A 290 28.89 9.44 20.04
C TYR A 290 28.61 8.42 18.93
N THR A 291 27.65 8.69 18.03
CA THR A 291 27.25 7.72 17.01
C THR A 291 28.09 7.82 15.75
N ASN A 292 28.43 6.66 15.19
CA ASN A 292 28.90 6.52 13.81
C ASN A 292 27.74 6.15 12.85
N ASN A 293 26.51 6.03 13.35
CA ASN A 293 25.34 5.82 12.52
C ASN A 293 25.04 7.08 11.70
N LYS A 294 25.08 6.94 10.38
CA LYS A 294 24.73 8.02 9.43
C LYS A 294 23.31 8.56 9.62
N HIS A 295 22.40 7.81 10.25
CA HIS A 295 21.02 8.19 10.48
C HIS A 295 20.85 9.19 11.63
N PHE A 296 21.75 9.17 12.62
CA PHE A 296 21.68 9.95 13.85
C PHE A 296 22.87 10.91 14.04
N ARG A 297 23.66 11.15 12.99
CA ARG A 297 24.72 12.18 13.00
C ARG A 297 24.17 13.55 12.60
N ILE A 298 24.92 14.60 12.91
CA ILE A 298 24.68 15.93 12.35
C ILE A 298 24.66 15.85 10.81
N ASP A 299 23.72 16.56 10.19
CA ASP A 299 23.44 16.56 8.74
C ASP A 299 22.94 15.20 8.18
N SER A 300 22.25 14.38 8.99
CA SER A 300 21.77 13.04 8.57
C SER A 300 20.71 13.03 7.45
N ASN A 301 20.16 14.17 7.03
CA ASN A 301 19.02 14.29 6.09
C ASN A 301 17.76 13.48 6.46
N ASN A 302 17.75 12.73 7.56
CA ASN A 302 16.57 12.05 8.08
C ASN A 302 15.81 13.00 8.99
N THR A 303 14.94 13.79 8.38
CA THR A 303 14.23 14.86 9.05
C THR A 303 12.76 14.51 9.24
N PHE A 304 12.13 15.01 10.29
CA PHE A 304 10.70 14.90 10.51
C PHE A 304 10.17 16.20 11.15
N ARG A 305 8.87 16.44 10.96
CA ARG A 305 8.20 17.61 11.51
C ARG A 305 7.85 17.38 12.97
N VAL A 306 7.91 18.45 13.76
CA VAL A 306 7.44 18.48 15.14
C VAL A 306 6.44 19.59 15.34
N ARG A 307 5.61 19.46 16.38
CA ARG A 307 4.62 20.45 16.79
C ARG A 307 5.24 21.38 17.83
N TRP A 308 5.83 22.47 17.35
CA TRP A 308 6.35 23.54 18.19
C TRP A 308 5.24 24.27 18.94
N GLN A 309 5.47 24.52 20.23
CA GLN A 309 4.66 25.44 21.01
C GLN A 309 4.83 26.86 20.46
N ASP A 310 3.74 27.61 20.39
CA ASP A 310 3.67 28.97 19.85
C ASP A 310 4.22 29.16 18.42
N ASN A 311 4.37 28.06 17.66
CA ASN A 311 5.03 28.03 16.35
C ASN A 311 6.45 28.66 16.36
N ALA A 312 7.15 28.55 17.49
CA ALA A 312 8.48 29.15 17.69
C ALA A 312 9.57 28.08 17.79
N TYR A 313 10.71 28.32 17.14
CA TYR A 313 11.86 27.40 17.13
C TYR A 313 13.19 28.16 17.02
N PRO A 314 14.31 27.58 17.50
CA PRO A 314 15.62 28.22 17.40
C PRO A 314 16.08 28.32 15.94
N THR A 315 16.74 29.42 15.59
CA THR A 315 17.28 29.65 14.24
C THR A 315 18.74 30.07 14.29
N ALA A 316 19.54 29.60 13.34
CA ALA A 316 20.97 29.95 13.25
C ALA A 316 21.18 31.46 13.05
N ALA A 317 20.27 32.11 12.32
CA ALA A 317 20.29 33.56 12.08
C ALA A 317 20.12 34.39 13.38
N ALA A 318 19.42 33.85 14.38
CA ALA A 318 19.28 34.47 15.69
C ALA A 318 20.40 34.06 16.68
N GLY A 319 21.40 33.30 16.22
CA GLY A 319 22.45 32.74 17.08
C GLY A 319 22.00 31.52 17.91
N CYS A 320 20.90 30.85 17.51
CA CYS A 320 20.25 29.79 18.28
C CYS A 320 19.81 30.25 19.68
N THR A 321 19.87 29.38 20.69
CA THR A 321 19.54 29.69 22.09
C THR A 321 20.56 29.02 23.04
N ALA A 322 20.49 29.31 24.34
CA ALA A 322 21.30 28.62 25.34
C ALA A 322 21.11 27.09 25.26
N GLY A 323 22.18 26.30 25.35
CA GLY A 323 22.12 24.85 25.13
C GLY A 323 22.01 24.43 23.66
N CYS A 324 22.15 25.37 22.72
CA CYS A 324 22.28 25.10 21.30
C CYS A 324 23.57 25.67 20.72
N THR A 325 24.10 25.01 19.69
CA THR A 325 25.24 25.47 18.90
C THR A 325 24.82 25.70 17.45
N VAL A 326 25.32 26.77 16.84
CA VAL A 326 25.09 27.06 15.42
C VAL A 326 25.93 26.10 14.58
N HIS A 327 25.28 25.36 13.67
CA HIS A 327 25.94 24.51 12.69
C HIS A 327 25.40 24.83 11.29
N LYS A 328 26.21 25.49 10.45
CA LYS A 328 25.77 26.02 9.15
C LYS A 328 24.53 26.92 9.32
N ASP A 329 23.44 26.62 8.64
CA ASP A 329 22.14 27.29 8.74
C ASP A 329 21.19 26.63 9.76
N THR A 330 21.68 25.69 10.57
CA THR A 330 20.90 24.92 11.56
C THR A 330 21.36 25.17 13.00
N CYS A 331 20.54 24.74 13.97
CA CYS A 331 20.88 24.74 15.39
C CYS A 331 20.93 23.30 15.92
N VAL A 332 22.06 22.88 16.49
CA VAL A 332 22.18 21.59 17.20
C VAL A 332 21.99 21.85 18.68
N CYS A 333 20.96 21.25 19.27
CA CYS A 333 20.46 21.59 20.59
C CYS A 333 20.40 20.37 21.50
N ASP A 334 20.82 20.57 22.76
CA ASP A 334 20.49 19.66 23.86
C ASP A 334 18.98 19.69 24.12
N THR A 335 18.44 18.54 24.53
CA THR A 335 17.02 18.40 24.85
C THR A 335 16.80 17.95 26.28
N THR A 336 15.70 18.42 26.86
CA THR A 336 15.18 17.96 28.14
C THR A 336 13.71 17.59 27.97
N VAL A 337 13.29 16.44 28.52
CA VAL A 337 11.89 16.03 28.46
C VAL A 337 11.19 16.45 29.75
N ARG A 338 10.09 17.20 29.60
CA ARG A 338 9.18 17.56 30.68
C ARG A 338 7.91 16.72 30.56
N GLU A 339 7.69 15.88 31.56
CA GLU A 339 6.45 15.12 31.71
C GLU A 339 5.48 15.92 32.59
N ASN A 340 4.24 16.06 32.13
CA ASN A 340 3.17 16.76 32.83
C ASN A 340 1.98 15.81 33.01
N VAL A 341 1.33 15.86 34.17
CA VAL A 341 0.11 15.11 34.48
C VAL A 341 -1.05 16.10 34.38
N PRO A 342 -1.80 16.13 33.26
CA PRO A 342 -2.77 17.20 33.03
C PRO A 342 -3.91 17.23 34.05
N PHE A 343 -4.26 16.06 34.60
CA PHE A 343 -5.31 15.92 35.60
C PHE A 343 -4.71 15.37 36.90
N ASP A 344 -4.33 16.23 37.85
CA ASP A 344 -3.66 15.87 39.12
C ASP A 344 -4.50 16.17 40.39
N GLY A 345 -5.78 16.54 40.18
CA GLY A 345 -6.71 17.03 41.19
C GLY A 345 -8.07 16.33 41.22
N LEU A 346 -9.07 16.97 41.84
CA LEU A 346 -10.46 16.49 41.96
C LEU A 346 -11.41 17.07 40.89
N SER A 347 -10.90 17.92 39.99
CA SER A 347 -11.70 18.47 38.91
C SER A 347 -12.03 17.39 37.88
N VAL A 348 -13.31 17.25 37.54
CA VAL A 348 -13.78 16.31 36.51
C VAL A 348 -13.46 16.90 35.14
N PRO A 349 -12.53 16.33 34.36
CA PRO A 349 -12.32 16.77 33.00
C PRO A 349 -13.48 16.32 32.12
N VAL A 350 -13.88 17.14 31.15
CA VAL A 350 -14.89 16.71 30.16
C VAL A 350 -14.24 15.81 29.11
N PRO A 351 -14.95 14.82 28.53
CA PRO A 351 -14.38 13.91 27.54
C PRO A 351 -13.64 14.60 26.37
N ALA A 352 -14.13 15.76 25.92
CA ALA A 352 -13.49 16.53 24.85
C ALA A 352 -12.11 17.09 25.26
N GLU A 353 -11.97 17.51 26.52
CA GLU A 353 -10.71 18.03 27.05
C GLU A 353 -9.67 16.91 27.22
N VAL A 354 -10.11 15.72 27.65
CA VAL A 354 -9.26 14.53 27.68
C VAL A 354 -8.78 14.15 26.29
N ASP A 355 -9.68 14.16 25.29
CA ASP A 355 -9.36 13.80 23.91
C ASP A 355 -8.36 14.76 23.27
N GLU A 356 -8.42 16.05 23.63
CA GLU A 356 -7.52 17.09 23.15
C GLU A 356 -6.16 17.07 23.86
N LEU A 357 -6.14 16.89 25.19
CA LEU A 357 -4.93 16.99 25.99
C LEU A 357 -4.14 15.68 26.07
N LEU A 358 -4.79 14.52 26.09
CA LEU A 358 -4.14 13.22 26.26
C LEU A 358 -3.96 12.52 24.90
N LEU A 359 -2.72 12.46 24.46
CA LEU A 359 -2.37 11.89 23.16
C LEU A 359 -1.46 10.66 23.26
N ILE A 360 -1.02 10.31 24.48
CA ILE A 360 -0.31 9.07 24.79
C ILE A 360 -1.35 8.02 25.18
N GLY A 361 -1.33 6.86 24.52
CA GLY A 361 -2.24 5.78 24.83
C GLY A 361 -1.85 5.01 26.09
N SER A 362 -2.75 4.14 26.53
CA SER A 362 -2.50 3.14 27.56
C SER A 362 -2.97 1.77 27.07
N PRO A 363 -2.38 0.66 27.52
CA PRO A 363 -3.03 -0.63 27.37
C PRO A 363 -4.36 -0.63 28.16
N PRO A 364 -5.35 -1.43 27.74
CA PRO A 364 -6.59 -1.55 28.47
C PRO A 364 -6.35 -2.08 29.90
N ALA A 365 -7.13 -1.62 30.87
CA ALA A 365 -6.90 -1.97 32.27
C ALA A 365 -7.03 -3.48 32.57
N ASP A 366 -7.81 -4.21 31.77
CA ASP A 366 -8.11 -5.64 32.00
C ASP A 366 -7.01 -6.61 31.53
N ILE A 367 -5.95 -6.11 30.90
CA ILE A 367 -4.77 -6.92 30.54
C ILE A 367 -3.68 -6.90 31.63
N PHE A 368 -3.81 -6.02 32.63
CA PHE A 368 -2.91 -6.00 33.77
C PHE A 368 -3.24 -7.13 34.76
N ASP A 369 -2.36 -7.32 35.74
CA ASP A 369 -2.61 -8.27 36.83
C ASP A 369 -3.83 -7.85 37.67
N ASP A 370 -4.56 -8.84 38.18
CA ASP A 370 -5.75 -8.60 39.01
C ASP A 370 -5.38 -7.74 40.23
N GLY A 371 -6.10 -6.64 40.41
CA GLY A 371 -5.89 -5.70 41.51
C GLY A 371 -4.85 -4.60 41.25
N VAL A 372 -4.23 -4.54 40.07
CA VAL A 372 -3.38 -3.40 39.68
C VAL A 372 -4.24 -2.18 39.33
N TYR A 373 -5.31 -2.39 38.56
CA TYR A 373 -6.26 -1.35 38.18
C TYR A 373 -7.66 -1.67 38.69
N HIS A 374 -8.37 -0.63 39.11
CA HIS A 374 -9.76 -0.69 39.54
C HIS A 374 -10.59 0.35 38.80
N ALA A 375 -11.83 -0.01 38.47
CA ALA A 375 -12.79 0.95 37.94
C ALA A 375 -13.06 2.02 39.00
N CYS A 376 -12.87 3.28 38.62
CA CYS A 376 -13.06 4.40 39.54
C CYS A 376 -14.55 4.62 39.80
N THR A 377 -14.98 4.40 41.05
CA THR A 377 -16.39 4.54 41.48
C THR A 377 -16.66 5.83 42.25
N SER A 378 -15.67 6.73 42.33
CA SER A 378 -15.80 8.01 43.05
C SER A 378 -16.86 8.90 42.41
N ALA A 379 -17.39 9.86 43.18
CA ALA A 379 -18.35 10.85 42.65
C ALA A 379 -17.78 11.64 41.46
N THR A 380 -16.47 11.90 41.47
CA THR A 380 -15.73 12.55 40.38
C THR A 380 -15.78 11.73 39.09
N CYS A 381 -15.56 10.42 39.16
CA CYS A 381 -15.56 9.54 38.00
C CYS A 381 -16.97 9.30 37.43
N ASN A 382 -17.97 9.14 38.30
CA ASN A 382 -19.36 8.98 37.87
C ASN A 382 -19.91 10.20 37.11
N ALA A 383 -19.35 11.39 37.33
CA ALA A 383 -19.74 12.62 36.63
C ALA A 383 -19.14 12.75 35.22
N MET A 384 -18.13 11.95 34.88
CA MET A 384 -17.30 12.13 33.68
C MET A 384 -17.90 11.54 32.39
N HIS A 385 -18.93 10.69 32.49
CA HIS A 385 -19.48 9.93 31.34
C HIS A 385 -18.41 9.20 30.50
N ALA A 386 -17.29 8.79 31.13
CA ALA A 386 -16.20 8.02 30.55
C ALA A 386 -15.73 6.97 31.56
N ASP A 387 -15.18 5.85 31.10
CA ASP A 387 -14.65 4.83 32.00
C ASP A 387 -13.23 5.21 32.45
N VAL A 388 -13.04 5.36 33.76
CA VAL A 388 -11.77 5.75 34.36
C VAL A 388 -11.23 4.61 35.21
N TRP A 389 -9.96 4.28 35.04
CA TRP A 389 -9.27 3.25 35.80
C TRP A 389 -8.11 3.85 36.60
N VAL A 390 -8.01 3.45 37.85
CA VAL A 390 -7.05 3.99 38.82
C VAL A 390 -6.32 2.85 39.53
N THR A 391 -5.08 3.11 39.95
CA THR A 391 -4.25 2.17 40.72
C THR A 391 -4.53 2.22 42.22
N ASP A 392 -5.09 3.33 42.71
CA ASP A 392 -5.54 3.49 44.08
C ASP A 392 -6.96 4.07 44.16
N ASN A 393 -7.67 3.76 45.24
CA ASN A 393 -9.04 4.25 45.47
C ASN A 393 -9.05 5.61 46.20
N SER A 394 -8.00 6.42 46.11
CA SER A 394 -7.93 7.73 46.78
C SER A 394 -8.89 8.76 46.16
N GLY A 395 -9.40 8.48 44.95
CA GLY A 395 -10.25 9.39 44.19
C GLY A 395 -9.49 10.55 43.53
N ARG A 396 -8.15 10.53 43.57
CA ARG A 396 -7.29 11.48 42.85
C ARG A 396 -6.75 10.86 41.57
N PHE A 397 -6.65 11.67 40.52
CA PHE A 397 -5.97 11.28 39.29
C PHE A 397 -4.46 11.51 39.40
N ASN A 398 -3.70 10.62 38.78
CA ASN A 398 -2.23 10.59 38.75
C ASN A 398 -1.75 10.13 37.36
N GLU A 399 -0.45 10.01 37.15
CA GLU A 399 0.16 9.60 35.86
C GLU A 399 -0.24 8.20 35.39
N ASP A 400 -0.64 7.31 36.31
CA ASP A 400 -1.11 5.96 36.01
C ASP A 400 -2.61 5.91 35.70
N THR A 401 -3.34 7.01 35.83
CA THR A 401 -4.79 7.03 35.56
C THR A 401 -5.05 6.80 34.06
N ILE A 402 -5.95 5.84 33.77
CA ILE A 402 -6.36 5.49 32.40
C ILE A 402 -7.77 6.02 32.14
N PHE A 403 -7.91 6.82 31.08
CA PHE A 403 -9.20 7.30 30.59
C PHE A 403 -9.62 6.53 29.35
N THR A 404 -10.83 5.99 29.33
CA THR A 404 -11.38 5.27 28.18
C THR A 404 -12.46 6.12 27.50
N LEU A 405 -12.22 6.46 26.24
CA LEU A 405 -13.13 7.23 25.39
C LEU A 405 -13.59 6.38 24.20
N VAL A 406 -14.75 6.71 23.62
CA VAL A 406 -15.22 6.05 22.39
C VAL A 406 -15.02 6.98 21.20
N ARG A 407 -14.12 6.63 20.29
CA ARG A 407 -13.90 7.32 19.01
C ARG A 407 -14.55 6.51 17.88
N ASN A 408 -15.61 7.04 17.26
CA ASN A 408 -16.31 6.40 16.14
C ASN A 408 -16.69 4.92 16.42
N GLY A 409 -17.17 4.61 17.63
CA GLY A 409 -17.56 3.26 18.04
C GLY A 409 -16.41 2.38 18.52
N THR A 410 -15.15 2.84 18.48
CA THR A 410 -13.98 2.11 19.02
C THR A 410 -13.55 2.72 20.36
N ALA A 411 -13.35 1.88 21.38
CA ALA A 411 -12.77 2.32 22.64
C ALA A 411 -11.28 2.65 22.47
N VAL A 412 -10.85 3.77 23.05
CA VAL A 412 -9.48 4.27 23.06
C VAL A 412 -9.10 4.55 24.49
N HIS A 413 -7.97 4.01 24.92
CA HIS A 413 -7.47 4.13 26.29
C HIS A 413 -6.29 5.11 26.30
N LEU A 414 -6.39 6.16 27.11
CA LEU A 414 -5.45 7.27 27.16
C LEU A 414 -4.79 7.35 28.54
N LYS A 415 -3.46 7.52 28.54
CA LYS A 415 -2.67 7.70 29.76
C LYS A 415 -2.72 9.17 30.17
N ASN A 416 -2.86 9.45 31.46
CA ASN A 416 -2.85 10.80 32.03
C ASN A 416 -1.45 11.43 32.05
N LEU A 417 -0.84 11.56 30.86
CA LEU A 417 0.53 12.00 30.70
C LEU A 417 0.70 12.80 29.41
N GLN A 418 1.39 13.93 29.52
CA GLN A 418 1.91 14.69 28.39
C GLN A 418 3.44 14.68 28.43
N SER A 419 4.06 14.46 27.27
CA SER A 419 5.52 14.54 27.12
C SER A 419 5.88 15.69 26.19
N VAL A 420 6.65 16.64 26.71
CA VAL A 420 7.09 17.85 25.99
C VAL A 420 8.61 17.86 25.96
N VAL A 421 9.19 18.09 24.78
CA VAL A 421 10.63 18.29 24.63
C VAL A 421 10.92 19.78 24.71
N GLU A 422 11.75 20.18 25.66
CA GLU A 422 12.23 21.54 25.87
C GLU A 422 13.64 21.71 25.29
N ILE A 423 13.89 22.89 24.73
CA ILE A 423 15.17 23.31 24.15
C ILE A 423 15.52 24.68 24.71
N GLY A 424 16.67 24.74 25.38
CA GLY A 424 17.26 25.97 25.86
C GLY A 424 16.36 26.82 26.75
N GLY A 425 15.41 26.20 27.46
CA GLY A 425 14.47 26.85 28.38
C GLY A 425 13.46 27.81 27.73
N HIS A 426 13.43 27.90 26.40
CA HIS A 426 12.63 28.90 25.67
C HIS A 426 11.75 28.29 24.58
N PHE A 427 12.19 27.22 23.95
CA PHE A 427 11.44 26.55 22.91
C PHE A 427 10.99 25.19 23.40
N ALA A 428 9.84 24.74 22.93
CA ALA A 428 9.34 23.43 23.26
C ALA A 428 8.53 22.87 22.10
N PHE A 429 8.50 21.55 21.96
CA PHE A 429 7.62 20.87 21.04
C PHE A 429 7.07 19.59 21.66
N ARG A 430 5.90 19.16 21.18
CA ARG A 430 5.29 17.89 21.61
C ARG A 430 6.18 16.72 21.21
N ASN A 431 6.52 15.85 22.17
CA ASN A 431 7.35 14.68 21.93
C ASN A 431 6.66 13.70 20.97
N PRO A 432 7.23 13.43 19.79
CA PRO A 432 6.55 12.67 18.75
C PRO A 432 6.71 11.16 18.95
N PRO A 433 5.63 10.36 18.83
CA PRO A 433 5.71 8.90 18.87
C PRO A 433 6.21 8.31 17.56
N HIS A 434 6.85 7.15 17.65
CA HIS A 434 7.23 6.31 16.51
C HIS A 434 7.06 4.83 16.86
N PHE A 435 6.65 4.01 15.88
CA PHE A 435 6.44 2.57 16.09
C PHE A 435 7.76 1.79 16.11
N LEU A 436 8.69 2.18 15.26
CA LEU A 436 9.94 1.45 15.09
C LEU A 436 11.01 1.97 16.04
N SER A 437 11.58 1.09 16.86
CA SER A 437 12.72 1.47 17.71
C SER A 437 13.88 2.05 16.88
N PHE A 438 14.62 3.01 17.45
CA PHE A 438 15.84 3.56 16.84
C PHE A 438 17.05 2.63 16.98
N VAL A 439 16.94 1.59 17.80
CA VAL A 439 17.96 0.56 18.01
C VAL A 439 17.63 -0.66 17.14
N GLN A 440 17.81 -0.52 15.83
CA GLN A 440 17.50 -1.57 14.86
C GLN A 440 18.74 -2.36 14.43
N THR A 441 18.60 -3.66 14.27
CA THR A 441 19.69 -4.54 13.82
C THR A 441 19.24 -5.40 12.64
N ARG A 442 20.15 -5.64 11.70
CA ARG A 442 19.86 -6.34 10.42
C ARG A 442 19.34 -7.77 10.59
N ASN A 443 19.59 -8.41 11.74
CA ASN A 443 19.16 -9.79 12.00
C ASN A 443 18.00 -9.92 13.00
N HIS A 444 17.46 -8.81 13.56
CA HIS A 444 16.25 -8.83 14.39
C HIS A 444 14.99 -8.66 13.55
N VAL A 445 14.88 -9.51 12.52
CA VAL A 445 13.83 -9.48 11.50
C VAL A 445 12.43 -9.66 12.11
N VAL A 446 12.30 -10.40 13.22
CA VAL A 446 10.98 -10.75 13.77
C VAL A 446 10.35 -9.62 14.60
N ALA A 447 11.11 -8.99 15.50
CA ALA A 447 10.63 -7.91 16.36
C ALA A 447 10.14 -6.71 15.56
N SER A 448 10.91 -6.39 14.53
CA SER A 448 10.69 -5.23 13.69
C SER A 448 9.53 -5.42 12.72
N GLN A 449 9.29 -6.63 12.18
CA GLN A 449 8.19 -6.88 11.22
C GLN A 449 6.80 -6.50 11.75
N TYR A 450 6.54 -6.74 13.03
CA TYR A 450 5.26 -6.35 13.64
C TYR A 450 5.13 -4.84 13.79
N ASP A 451 6.18 -4.15 14.20
CA ASP A 451 6.16 -2.69 14.31
C ASP A 451 6.01 -2.02 12.93
N LEU A 452 6.61 -2.63 11.89
CA LEU A 452 6.37 -2.26 10.49
C LEU A 452 4.89 -2.42 10.11
N ALA A 453 4.29 -3.57 10.46
CA ALA A 453 2.89 -3.85 10.19
C ALA A 453 1.98 -2.89 10.96
N HIS A 454 2.21 -2.70 12.27
CA HIS A 454 1.44 -1.78 13.11
C HIS A 454 1.48 -0.33 12.63
N GLU A 455 2.65 0.17 12.19
CA GLU A 455 2.71 1.52 11.62
C GLU A 455 1.94 1.60 10.29
N THR A 456 2.00 0.55 9.48
CA THR A 456 1.26 0.47 8.22
C THR A 456 -0.25 0.38 8.47
N ASP A 457 -0.66 -0.42 9.46
CA ASP A 457 -2.05 -0.55 9.88
C ASP A 457 -2.56 0.76 10.47
N ALA A 458 -1.79 1.44 11.33
CA ALA A 458 -2.15 2.75 11.88
C ALA A 458 -2.34 3.79 10.76
N MET A 459 -1.51 3.74 9.72
CA MET A 459 -1.67 4.57 8.52
C MET A 459 -2.94 4.22 7.74
N ILE A 460 -3.19 2.94 7.49
CA ILE A 460 -4.40 2.47 6.80
C ILE A 460 -5.65 2.86 7.59
N ASP A 461 -5.65 2.65 8.90
CA ASP A 461 -6.72 3.00 9.83
C ASP A 461 -7.00 4.50 9.84
N HIS A 462 -5.94 5.31 9.81
CA HIS A 462 -6.05 6.76 9.72
C HIS A 462 -6.73 7.19 8.42
N LEU A 463 -6.35 6.59 7.28
CA LEU A 463 -6.99 6.84 5.99
C LEU A 463 -8.42 6.30 5.96
N PHE A 464 -8.66 5.11 6.48
CA PHE A 464 -9.96 4.44 6.49
C PHE A 464 -11.01 5.26 7.24
N ARG A 465 -10.64 5.83 8.39
CA ARG A 465 -11.52 6.67 9.21
C ARG A 465 -11.58 8.14 8.76
N HIS A 466 -10.85 8.53 7.71
CA HIS A 466 -10.87 9.89 7.20
C HIS A 466 -12.24 10.23 6.58
N GLN A 467 -12.74 11.46 6.79
CA GLN A 467 -14.07 11.90 6.35
C GLN A 467 -14.32 11.78 4.83
N ASN A 468 -13.26 11.79 4.02
CA ASN A 468 -13.38 11.64 2.56
C ASN A 468 -13.51 10.17 2.12
N THR A 469 -13.18 9.20 2.98
CA THR A 469 -13.17 7.78 2.62
C THR A 469 -14.56 7.23 2.34
N PRO A 470 -15.59 7.45 3.18
CA PRO A 470 -16.94 6.97 2.90
C PRO A 470 -17.51 7.44 1.55
N PRO A 471 -17.53 8.75 1.20
CA PRO A 471 -18.04 9.18 -0.11
C PRO A 471 -17.15 8.74 -1.27
N PHE A 472 -15.83 8.62 -1.07
CA PHE A 472 -14.91 8.10 -2.09
C PHE A 472 -15.22 6.64 -2.42
N ILE A 473 -15.26 5.76 -1.41
CA ILE A 473 -15.54 4.33 -1.57
C ILE A 473 -16.95 4.11 -2.10
N ALA A 474 -17.95 4.81 -1.56
CA ALA A 474 -19.33 4.72 -2.01
C ALA A 474 -19.46 5.01 -3.52
N ARG A 475 -18.85 6.10 -3.99
CA ARG A 475 -18.85 6.44 -5.42
C ARG A 475 -18.20 5.35 -6.28
N ARG A 476 -17.03 4.85 -5.88
CA ARG A 476 -16.32 3.80 -6.64
C ARG A 476 -17.10 2.49 -6.69
N LEU A 477 -17.74 2.09 -5.59
CA LEU A 477 -18.56 0.90 -5.57
C LEU A 477 -19.80 1.07 -6.46
N ILE A 478 -20.47 2.23 -6.43
CA ILE A 478 -21.61 2.48 -7.32
C ILE A 478 -21.18 2.43 -8.80
N GLU A 479 -20.04 3.02 -9.16
CA GLU A 479 -19.45 2.95 -10.51
C GLU A 479 -19.21 1.51 -10.97
N ARG A 480 -18.78 0.62 -10.06
CA ARG A 480 -18.53 -0.79 -10.38
C ARG A 480 -19.82 -1.62 -10.48
N PHE A 481 -20.79 -1.39 -9.60
CA PHE A 481 -21.98 -2.23 -9.48
C PHE A 481 -23.18 -1.76 -10.32
N VAL A 482 -23.39 -0.45 -10.49
CA VAL A 482 -24.69 0.07 -10.96
C VAL A 482 -24.56 1.08 -12.09
N SER A 483 -23.90 2.23 -11.85
CA SER A 483 -23.94 3.38 -12.77
C SER A 483 -22.63 4.15 -12.79
N SER A 484 -22.18 4.56 -13.98
CA SER A 484 -20.99 5.41 -14.14
C SER A 484 -21.23 6.85 -13.67
N ASN A 485 -22.48 7.28 -13.52
CA ASN A 485 -22.86 8.68 -13.24
C ASN A 485 -23.86 8.78 -12.08
N PRO A 486 -23.49 8.37 -10.85
CA PRO A 486 -24.40 8.39 -9.71
C PRO A 486 -24.72 9.80 -9.24
N SER A 487 -25.95 10.04 -8.79
CA SER A 487 -26.32 11.34 -8.22
C SER A 487 -25.62 11.59 -6.87
N PRO A 488 -25.41 12.86 -6.46
CA PRO A 488 -24.89 13.18 -5.14
C PRO A 488 -25.72 12.61 -3.98
N ARG A 489 -27.04 12.45 -4.17
CA ARG A 489 -27.93 11.84 -3.18
C ARG A 489 -27.63 10.35 -3.03
N TYR A 490 -27.41 9.64 -4.14
CA TYR A 490 -27.12 8.22 -4.12
C TYR A 490 -25.78 7.92 -3.44
N VAL A 491 -24.73 8.69 -3.78
CA VAL A 491 -23.42 8.60 -3.12
C VAL A 491 -23.56 8.87 -1.61
N ARG A 492 -24.36 9.87 -1.21
CA ARG A 492 -24.62 10.16 0.21
C ARG A 492 -25.29 8.99 0.92
N ALA A 493 -26.30 8.35 0.32
CA ALA A 493 -27.01 7.23 0.94
C ALA A 493 -26.07 6.04 1.21
N ALA A 494 -25.26 5.66 0.21
CA ALA A 494 -24.27 4.61 0.37
C ALA A 494 -23.16 4.97 1.37
N ALA A 495 -22.68 6.22 1.34
CA ALA A 495 -21.69 6.69 2.31
C ALA A 495 -22.22 6.70 3.74
N GLN A 496 -23.51 7.04 3.94
CA GLN A 496 -24.14 6.98 5.26
C GLN A 496 -24.25 5.54 5.77
N ALA A 497 -24.62 4.58 4.90
CA ALA A 497 -24.64 3.16 5.27
C ALA A 497 -23.24 2.62 5.58
N PHE A 498 -22.21 3.10 4.88
CA PHE A 498 -20.81 2.80 5.22
C PHE A 498 -20.45 3.33 6.61
N VAL A 499 -20.81 4.57 6.94
CA VAL A 499 -20.51 5.17 8.25
C VAL A 499 -21.28 4.51 9.38
N SER A 500 -22.59 4.27 9.20
CA SER A 500 -23.45 3.69 10.23
C SER A 500 -23.29 2.19 10.39
N GLY A 501 -22.78 1.51 9.35
CA GLY A 501 -22.74 0.06 9.28
C GLY A 501 -24.11 -0.61 9.12
N VAL A 502 -25.15 0.17 8.75
CA VAL A 502 -26.54 -0.29 8.70
C VAL A 502 -27.28 0.26 7.49
N HIS A 503 -28.02 -0.61 6.79
CA HIS A 503 -29.04 -0.25 5.82
C HIS A 503 -30.42 -0.75 6.27
N GLU A 504 -31.40 0.16 6.31
CA GLU A 504 -32.79 -0.17 6.62
C GLU A 504 -33.62 -0.23 5.34
N SER A 505 -34.20 -1.40 5.05
CA SER A 505 -35.14 -1.58 3.95
C SER A 505 -36.50 -0.96 4.29
N HIS A 506 -37.28 -0.64 3.26
CA HIS A 506 -38.70 -0.27 3.36
C HIS A 506 -39.56 -1.33 4.08
N THR A 507 -39.09 -2.58 4.10
CA THR A 507 -39.73 -3.71 4.82
C THR A 507 -39.25 -3.85 6.27
N GLN A 508 -38.56 -2.85 6.83
CA GLN A 508 -37.95 -2.86 8.18
C GLN A 508 -36.95 -4.00 8.41
N THR A 509 -36.34 -4.52 7.35
CA THR A 509 -35.22 -5.45 7.46
C THR A 509 -33.92 -4.65 7.53
N THR A 510 -33.14 -4.91 8.57
CA THR A 510 -31.85 -4.27 8.82
C THR A 510 -30.72 -5.16 8.26
N ILE A 511 -29.87 -4.61 7.39
CA ILE A 511 -28.69 -5.28 6.85
C ILE A 511 -27.43 -4.57 7.34
N GLY A 512 -26.48 -5.33 7.89
CA GLY A 512 -25.19 -4.82 8.37
C GLY A 512 -24.93 -5.14 9.84
N THR A 513 -23.70 -4.92 10.26
CA THR A 513 -23.20 -5.20 11.63
C THR A 513 -23.29 -4.00 12.57
N GLY A 514 -23.61 -2.81 12.07
CA GLY A 514 -23.54 -1.56 12.84
C GLY A 514 -22.12 -1.02 13.03
N GLN A 515 -21.13 -1.60 12.35
CA GLN A 515 -19.74 -1.16 12.41
C GLN A 515 -19.39 -0.23 11.25
N PHE A 516 -18.55 0.77 11.51
CA PHE A 516 -18.04 1.66 10.48
C PHE A 516 -17.32 0.87 9.38
N GLY A 517 -17.65 1.17 8.13
CA GLY A 517 -17.11 0.52 6.93
C GLY A 517 -17.75 -0.83 6.57
N ASP A 518 -18.92 -1.15 7.12
CA ASP A 518 -19.63 -2.38 6.77
C ASP A 518 -20.00 -2.42 5.27
N LEU A 519 -19.36 -3.33 4.54
CA LEU A 519 -19.60 -3.50 3.11
C LEU A 519 -20.96 -4.11 2.79
N ALA A 520 -21.55 -4.92 3.67
CA ALA A 520 -22.87 -5.49 3.43
C ALA A 520 -23.96 -4.41 3.51
N ALA A 521 -23.90 -3.54 4.51
CA ALA A 521 -24.76 -2.36 4.62
C ALA A 521 -24.57 -1.41 3.43
N THR A 522 -23.31 -1.13 3.08
CA THR A 522 -22.98 -0.26 1.95
C THR A 522 -23.51 -0.81 0.63
N LEU A 523 -23.26 -2.09 0.34
CA LEU A 523 -23.73 -2.74 -0.89
C LEU A 523 -25.25 -2.87 -0.93
N ALA A 524 -25.90 -3.12 0.21
CA ALA A 524 -27.37 -3.09 0.29
C ALA A 524 -27.90 -1.69 -0.06
N ALA A 525 -27.31 -0.64 0.51
CA ALA A 525 -27.66 0.74 0.18
C ALA A 525 -27.38 1.08 -1.29
N ILE A 526 -26.42 0.42 -1.95
CA ILE A 526 -26.17 0.57 -3.38
C ILE A 526 -27.24 -0.18 -4.18
N LEU A 527 -27.36 -1.49 -4.03
CA LEU A 527 -28.19 -2.35 -4.89
C LEU A 527 -29.69 -2.20 -4.67
N LEU A 528 -30.11 -1.68 -3.51
CA LEU A 528 -31.51 -1.48 -3.14
C LEU A 528 -31.99 -0.04 -3.29
N ASP A 529 -31.10 0.88 -3.67
CA ASP A 529 -31.50 2.27 -3.92
C ASP A 529 -32.40 2.39 -5.15
N ARG A 530 -33.30 3.37 -5.12
CA ARG A 530 -34.19 3.69 -6.24
C ARG A 530 -33.45 3.95 -7.56
N GLU A 531 -32.26 4.57 -7.51
CA GLU A 531 -31.44 4.82 -8.70
C GLU A 531 -30.88 3.54 -9.34
N ALA A 532 -30.85 2.43 -8.60
CA ALA A 532 -30.44 1.13 -9.12
C ALA A 532 -31.60 0.25 -9.61
N ARG A 533 -32.85 0.57 -9.25
CA ARG A 533 -34.00 -0.34 -9.41
C ARG A 533 -35.22 0.25 -10.10
N ASP A 534 -35.33 1.57 -10.20
CA ASP A 534 -36.50 2.20 -10.78
C ASP A 534 -36.46 2.06 -12.32
N PRO A 535 -37.40 1.32 -12.95
CA PRO A 535 -37.40 1.10 -14.40
C PRO A 535 -37.62 2.38 -15.21
N VAL A 536 -38.11 3.46 -14.59
CA VAL A 536 -38.18 4.76 -15.25
C VAL A 536 -36.78 5.29 -15.56
N LEU A 537 -35.81 5.02 -14.68
CA LEU A 537 -34.43 5.47 -14.84
C LEU A 537 -33.67 4.67 -15.89
N ASP A 538 -34.08 3.45 -16.23
CA ASP A 538 -33.45 2.64 -17.30
C ASP A 538 -33.54 3.32 -18.68
N ASN A 539 -34.54 4.18 -18.89
CA ASN A 539 -34.72 4.99 -20.09
C ASN A 539 -34.04 6.36 -19.99
N GLY A 540 -33.40 6.68 -18.87
CA GLY A 540 -32.70 7.94 -18.66
C GLY A 540 -31.39 8.01 -19.47
N PRO A 541 -31.10 9.14 -20.15
CA PRO A 541 -29.88 9.27 -20.97
C PRO A 541 -28.57 9.26 -20.15
N THR A 542 -28.66 9.42 -18.83
CA THR A 542 -27.54 9.41 -17.89
C THR A 542 -27.43 8.10 -17.10
N SER A 543 -28.31 7.13 -17.37
CA SER A 543 -28.41 5.89 -16.60
C SER A 543 -27.55 4.77 -17.20
N GLY A 544 -27.16 3.84 -16.33
CA GLY A 544 -26.38 2.66 -16.66
C GLY A 544 -24.88 2.92 -16.85
N LYS A 545 -24.21 1.93 -17.42
CA LYS A 545 -22.76 1.92 -17.67
C LYS A 545 -22.38 0.96 -18.78
N SER A 546 -21.18 1.15 -19.32
CA SER A 546 -20.51 0.12 -20.10
C SER A 546 -20.01 -0.99 -19.16
N ARG A 547 -20.10 -2.24 -19.58
CA ARG A 547 -19.68 -3.39 -18.78
C ARG A 547 -18.21 -3.68 -18.99
N GLU A 548 -17.54 -4.01 -17.89
CA GLU A 548 -16.13 -4.42 -17.91
C GLU A 548 -15.94 -5.67 -18.80
N PRO A 549 -14.94 -5.67 -19.71
CA PRO A 549 -14.67 -6.80 -20.60
C PRO A 549 -14.52 -8.14 -19.86
N LEU A 550 -13.77 -8.17 -18.76
CA LEU A 550 -13.56 -9.39 -17.97
C LEU A 550 -14.89 -9.93 -17.41
N LEU A 551 -15.75 -9.06 -16.90
CA LEU A 551 -17.06 -9.44 -16.37
C LEU A 551 -17.99 -9.95 -17.48
N LEU A 552 -17.86 -9.48 -18.73
CA LEU A 552 -18.61 -10.04 -19.86
C LEU A 552 -18.19 -11.47 -20.16
N VAL A 553 -16.88 -11.76 -20.18
CA VAL A 553 -16.35 -13.11 -20.39
C VAL A 553 -16.84 -14.04 -19.28
N LEU A 554 -16.67 -13.65 -18.02
CA LEU A 554 -17.10 -14.45 -16.87
C LEU A 554 -18.62 -14.64 -16.84
N HIS A 555 -19.40 -13.61 -17.16
CA HIS A 555 -20.85 -13.71 -17.25
C HIS A 555 -21.28 -14.72 -18.31
N PHE A 556 -20.68 -14.65 -19.51
CA PHE A 556 -20.98 -15.56 -20.61
C PHE A 556 -20.62 -17.01 -20.28
N MET A 557 -19.43 -17.24 -19.73
CA MET A 557 -18.99 -18.57 -19.29
C MET A 557 -19.94 -19.15 -18.24
N ARG A 558 -20.34 -18.36 -17.25
CA ARG A 558 -21.26 -18.81 -16.19
C ARG A 558 -22.67 -19.06 -16.71
N ALA A 559 -23.22 -18.14 -17.50
CA ALA A 559 -24.57 -18.24 -18.04
C ALA A 559 -24.72 -19.41 -19.02
N LEU A 560 -23.64 -19.77 -19.71
CA LEU A 560 -23.62 -20.85 -20.69
C LEU A 560 -22.93 -22.12 -20.17
N GLU A 561 -22.90 -22.29 -18.85
CA GLU A 561 -22.48 -23.52 -18.15
C GLU A 561 -21.11 -24.03 -18.61
N PHE A 562 -20.12 -23.13 -18.65
CA PHE A 562 -18.74 -23.49 -18.94
C PHE A 562 -18.23 -24.52 -17.94
N GLN A 563 -17.67 -25.61 -18.45
CA GLN A 563 -17.01 -26.63 -17.64
C GLN A 563 -15.59 -26.87 -18.13
N THR A 564 -14.67 -26.93 -17.18
CA THR A 564 -13.28 -27.34 -17.41
C THR A 564 -13.16 -28.85 -17.49
N VAL A 565 -12.16 -29.31 -18.24
CA VAL A 565 -11.76 -30.72 -18.28
C VAL A 565 -11.29 -31.14 -16.88
N GLU A 566 -11.77 -32.28 -16.38
CA GLU A 566 -11.39 -32.82 -15.06
C GLU A 566 -11.64 -31.88 -13.86
N HIS A 567 -12.53 -30.88 -13.99
CA HIS A 567 -12.83 -29.90 -12.93
C HIS A 567 -11.62 -29.10 -12.43
N ARG A 568 -10.58 -28.97 -13.26
CA ARG A 568 -9.42 -28.11 -12.97
C ARG A 568 -9.82 -26.64 -12.85
N GLU A 569 -8.95 -25.86 -12.22
CA GLU A 569 -9.10 -24.40 -12.16
C GLU A 569 -9.11 -23.78 -13.56
N THR A 570 -9.97 -22.76 -13.74
CA THR A 570 -10.08 -22.04 -15.01
C THR A 570 -8.88 -21.13 -15.19
N ARG A 571 -8.13 -21.33 -16.27
CA ARG A 571 -6.98 -20.50 -16.63
C ARG A 571 -7.31 -19.68 -17.87
N LEU A 572 -7.41 -18.37 -17.70
CA LEU A 572 -7.51 -17.41 -18.80
C LEU A 572 -6.14 -16.77 -19.02
N VAL A 573 -5.69 -16.67 -20.26
CA VAL A 573 -4.31 -16.27 -20.58
C VAL A 573 -4.29 -15.01 -21.45
N ASN A 574 -3.33 -14.12 -21.19
CA ASN A 574 -3.08 -12.87 -21.93
C ASN A 574 -4.33 -12.00 -22.09
N LEU A 575 -5.09 -11.83 -21.00
CA LEU A 575 -6.30 -11.01 -21.03
C LEU A 575 -5.98 -9.52 -21.07
N GLU A 576 -4.83 -9.09 -20.55
CA GLU A 576 -4.37 -7.71 -20.66
C GLU A 576 -4.25 -7.31 -22.14
N ASP A 577 -3.50 -8.09 -22.93
CA ASP A 577 -3.32 -7.90 -24.37
C ASP A 577 -4.62 -8.05 -25.17
N SER A 578 -5.53 -8.91 -24.70
CA SER A 578 -6.75 -9.26 -25.45
C SER A 578 -7.90 -8.29 -25.19
N ILE A 579 -8.10 -7.89 -23.94
CA ILE A 579 -9.29 -7.15 -23.51
C ILE A 579 -8.96 -5.96 -22.61
N GLY A 580 -7.68 -5.66 -22.37
CA GLY A 580 -7.21 -4.54 -21.55
C GLY A 580 -7.39 -4.75 -20.04
N MET A 581 -7.69 -5.97 -19.59
CA MET A 581 -7.88 -6.31 -18.17
C MET A 581 -7.50 -7.75 -17.88
N GLU A 582 -6.66 -7.95 -16.88
CA GLU A 582 -6.27 -9.28 -16.40
C GLU A 582 -6.22 -9.32 -14.87
N PRO A 583 -6.79 -10.34 -14.20
CA PRO A 583 -6.74 -10.45 -12.75
C PRO A 583 -5.31 -10.29 -12.22
N PHE A 584 -5.15 -9.42 -11.22
CA PHE A 584 -3.87 -9.12 -10.55
C PHE A 584 -2.79 -8.46 -11.42
N ASN A 585 -3.10 -8.04 -12.65
CA ASN A 585 -2.14 -7.46 -13.58
C ASN A 585 -2.58 -6.06 -14.07
N SER A 586 -2.80 -5.14 -13.13
CA SER A 586 -3.11 -3.73 -13.44
C SER A 586 -1.83 -2.95 -13.71
N ASP A 587 -1.71 -2.33 -14.89
CA ASP A 587 -0.52 -1.59 -15.34
C ASP A 587 -0.17 -0.40 -14.46
N THR A 588 -1.15 0.16 -13.76
CA THR A 588 -0.98 1.37 -12.94
C THR A 588 -1.58 1.23 -11.56
N VAL A 589 -1.14 2.11 -10.65
CA VAL A 589 -1.73 2.28 -9.31
C VAL A 589 -3.16 2.86 -9.34
N PHE A 590 -3.64 3.27 -10.52
CA PHE A 590 -4.98 3.82 -10.72
C PHE A 590 -5.97 2.79 -11.26
N ASN A 591 -5.62 1.49 -11.21
CA ASN A 591 -6.38 0.39 -11.80
C ASN A 591 -6.29 0.37 -13.35
N PHE A 592 -7.05 -0.50 -14.03
CA PHE A 592 -7.05 -0.65 -15.49
C PHE A 592 -7.55 0.59 -16.25
N TYR A 593 -8.35 1.43 -15.61
CA TYR A 593 -8.93 2.63 -16.21
C TYR A 593 -9.24 3.68 -15.14
N LEU A 594 -9.22 4.95 -15.55
CA LEU A 594 -9.54 6.08 -14.71
C LEU A 594 -11.04 6.15 -14.45
N PRO A 595 -11.44 6.31 -13.19
CA PRO A 595 -12.84 6.29 -12.83
C PRO A 595 -13.57 7.62 -13.14
N ASP A 596 -12.85 8.64 -13.59
CA ASP A 596 -13.38 9.88 -14.16
C ASP A 596 -13.14 9.97 -15.68
N HIS A 597 -12.85 8.85 -16.36
CA HIS A 597 -12.72 8.84 -17.81
C HIS A 597 -14.06 9.16 -18.49
N SER A 598 -13.99 10.08 -19.46
CA SER A 598 -15.12 10.50 -20.28
C SER A 598 -14.71 10.41 -21.76
N PRO A 599 -15.28 9.46 -22.51
CA PRO A 599 -15.02 9.34 -23.94
C PRO A 599 -15.45 10.59 -24.70
N ARG A 600 -14.67 10.99 -25.70
CA ARG A 600 -14.99 12.13 -26.55
C ARG A 600 -16.28 11.89 -27.34
N GLY A 601 -17.07 12.95 -27.49
CA GLY A 601 -18.33 12.94 -28.24
C GLY A 601 -19.53 13.12 -27.30
N PRO A 602 -20.68 12.46 -27.57
CA PRO A 602 -21.93 12.74 -26.85
C PRO A 602 -21.84 12.65 -25.32
N LEU A 603 -21.01 11.76 -24.78
CA LEU A 603 -20.82 11.62 -23.33
C LEU A 603 -20.08 12.82 -22.74
N SER A 604 -18.91 13.17 -23.27
CA SER A 604 -18.16 14.35 -22.80
C SER A 604 -18.94 15.66 -23.00
N ASP A 605 -19.67 15.78 -24.12
CA ASP A 605 -20.49 16.96 -24.41
C ASP A 605 -21.62 17.13 -23.38
N ALA A 606 -22.14 16.01 -22.85
CA ALA A 606 -23.10 15.96 -21.76
C ALA A 606 -22.47 15.95 -20.35
N SER A 607 -21.14 16.06 -20.25
CA SER A 607 -20.38 15.94 -18.98
C SER A 607 -20.61 14.62 -18.24
N LEU A 608 -20.77 13.52 -18.98
CA LEU A 608 -20.94 12.16 -18.46
C LEU A 608 -19.64 11.36 -18.53
N PHE A 609 -19.46 10.47 -17.57
CA PHE A 609 -18.34 9.54 -17.47
C PHE A 609 -18.71 8.15 -18.00
N SER A 610 -17.73 7.46 -18.57
CA SER A 610 -17.79 6.03 -18.88
C SER A 610 -16.40 5.41 -18.70
N PRO A 611 -16.03 5.08 -17.45
CA PRO A 611 -14.70 4.59 -17.10
C PRO A 611 -14.23 3.40 -17.94
N GLU A 612 -15.08 2.39 -18.08
CA GLU A 612 -14.79 1.12 -18.77
C GLU A 612 -14.46 1.32 -20.25
N MET A 613 -14.87 2.43 -20.87
CA MET A 613 -14.57 2.71 -22.27
C MET A 613 -13.12 3.13 -22.51
N GLU A 614 -12.34 3.49 -21.48
CA GLU A 614 -10.92 3.84 -21.64
C GLU A 614 -10.10 2.68 -22.22
N ILE A 615 -10.45 1.45 -21.86
CA ILE A 615 -9.79 0.21 -22.32
C ILE A 615 -10.51 -0.46 -23.49
N ARG A 616 -11.60 0.13 -24.01
CA ARG A 616 -12.34 -0.37 -25.18
C ARG A 616 -11.74 0.17 -26.48
N THR A 617 -10.45 0.00 -26.65
CA THR A 617 -9.74 0.36 -27.89
C THR A 617 -10.16 -0.56 -29.03
N THR A 618 -9.96 -0.14 -30.29
CA THR A 618 -10.30 -0.98 -31.45
C THR A 618 -9.63 -2.36 -31.42
N PRO A 619 -8.31 -2.48 -31.11
CA PRO A 619 -7.69 -3.79 -30.93
C PRO A 619 -8.39 -4.66 -29.88
N ASN A 620 -8.69 -4.10 -28.70
CA ASN A 620 -9.32 -4.84 -27.60
C ASN A 620 -10.74 -5.29 -27.95
N VAL A 621 -11.50 -4.49 -28.70
CA VAL A 621 -12.83 -4.88 -29.17
C VAL A 621 -12.75 -6.04 -30.17
N VAL A 622 -11.83 -5.98 -31.13
CA VAL A 622 -11.63 -7.07 -32.11
C VAL A 622 -11.17 -8.34 -31.43
N SER A 623 -10.19 -8.25 -30.53
CA SER A 623 -9.68 -9.37 -29.75
C SER A 623 -10.74 -9.97 -28.84
N PHE A 624 -11.56 -9.14 -28.16
CA PHE A 624 -12.72 -9.62 -27.41
C PHE A 624 -13.67 -10.44 -28.29
N VAL A 625 -14.06 -9.93 -29.47
CA VAL A 625 -14.96 -10.64 -30.38
C VAL A 625 -14.36 -11.96 -30.84
N ASN A 626 -13.08 -11.98 -31.23
CA ASN A 626 -12.38 -13.21 -31.60
C ASN A 626 -12.34 -14.23 -30.45
N GLY A 627 -12.09 -13.77 -29.22
CA GLY A 627 -12.09 -14.61 -28.03
C GLY A 627 -13.45 -15.21 -27.71
N MET A 628 -14.53 -14.42 -27.80
CA MET A 628 -15.91 -14.88 -27.60
C MET A 628 -16.33 -15.90 -28.67
N VAL A 629 -16.03 -15.63 -29.95
CA VAL A 629 -16.32 -16.55 -31.05
C VAL A 629 -15.54 -17.86 -30.88
N SER A 630 -14.27 -17.77 -30.49
CA SER A 630 -13.44 -18.96 -30.26
C SER A 630 -13.94 -19.77 -29.06
N LEU A 631 -14.36 -19.12 -27.97
CA LEU A 631 -14.95 -19.80 -26.81
C LEU A 631 -16.19 -20.61 -27.20
N VAL A 632 -17.06 -20.06 -28.06
CA VAL A 632 -18.25 -20.76 -28.58
C VAL A 632 -17.87 -21.94 -29.48
N ARG A 633 -16.98 -21.71 -30.46
CA ARG A 633 -16.66 -22.70 -31.50
C ARG A 633 -15.68 -23.77 -31.03
N THR A 634 -14.54 -23.34 -30.49
CA THR A 634 -13.40 -24.19 -30.16
C THR A 634 -13.17 -24.36 -28.67
N GLY A 635 -13.99 -23.75 -27.80
CA GLY A 635 -13.74 -23.77 -26.35
C GLY A 635 -12.48 -22.98 -25.96
N LEU A 636 -11.99 -23.26 -24.75
CA LEU A 636 -10.80 -22.62 -24.18
C LEU A 636 -9.51 -23.29 -24.69
N SER A 637 -9.14 -23.05 -25.96
CA SER A 637 -8.12 -23.81 -26.71
C SER A 637 -6.92 -23.00 -27.24
N GLY A 638 -6.80 -21.71 -26.92
CA GLY A 638 -5.72 -20.81 -27.36
C GLY A 638 -5.66 -20.52 -28.87
N CYS A 639 -6.38 -21.25 -29.70
CA CYS A 639 -6.47 -21.03 -31.15
C CYS A 639 -7.34 -19.80 -31.49
N SER A 640 -7.09 -19.18 -32.65
CA SER A 640 -7.95 -18.12 -33.24
C SER A 640 -8.23 -16.90 -32.33
N GLY A 641 -7.31 -16.57 -31.42
CA GLY A 641 -7.51 -15.46 -30.46
C GLY A 641 -8.42 -15.81 -29.28
N SER A 642 -8.56 -17.09 -28.96
CA SER A 642 -9.22 -17.59 -27.74
C SER A 642 -8.50 -17.11 -26.46
N PHE A 643 -9.21 -17.12 -25.34
CA PHE A 643 -8.69 -16.79 -24.00
C PHE A 643 -7.92 -17.95 -23.32
N GLY A 644 -7.73 -19.08 -24.02
CA GLY A 644 -7.09 -20.29 -23.47
C GLY A 644 -5.59 -20.39 -23.79
N ASP A 645 -4.92 -21.39 -23.22
CA ASP A 645 -3.52 -21.68 -23.53
C ASP A 645 -3.41 -22.42 -24.89
N VAL A 646 -2.29 -22.23 -25.59
CA VAL A 646 -1.97 -22.88 -26.87
C VAL A 646 -1.23 -24.20 -26.70
N LYS A 647 -0.75 -24.53 -25.50
CA LYS A 647 0.11 -25.71 -25.26
C LYS A 647 -0.60 -27.03 -25.53
N GLY A 648 -0.07 -27.79 -26.50
CA GLY A 648 -0.57 -29.13 -26.84
C GLY A 648 -1.82 -29.15 -27.71
N VAL A 649 -2.36 -27.98 -28.09
CA VAL A 649 -3.59 -27.87 -28.89
C VAL A 649 -3.28 -27.84 -30.39
N ASN A 650 -4.04 -28.60 -31.17
CA ASN A 650 -3.94 -28.64 -32.62
C ASN A 650 -4.91 -27.64 -33.30
N CYS A 651 -4.39 -26.48 -33.69
CA CYS A 651 -5.17 -25.40 -34.34
C CYS A 651 -5.42 -25.58 -35.86
N ARG A 652 -5.27 -26.79 -36.44
CA ARG A 652 -5.50 -27.01 -37.89
C ARG A 652 -6.97 -26.87 -38.30
N SER A 653 -7.90 -27.12 -37.39
CA SER A 653 -9.35 -26.99 -37.62
C SER A 653 -10.06 -26.63 -36.32
N TRP A 654 -11.29 -26.14 -36.40
CA TRP A 654 -12.09 -25.87 -35.20
C TRP A 654 -12.40 -27.14 -34.39
N ALA A 655 -12.60 -28.28 -35.06
CA ALA A 655 -12.88 -29.55 -34.39
C ALA A 655 -11.67 -30.03 -33.55
N THR A 656 -10.49 -30.05 -34.15
CA THR A 656 -9.25 -30.46 -33.46
C THR A 656 -8.84 -29.49 -32.35
N ALA A 657 -9.14 -28.19 -32.52
CA ALA A 657 -8.93 -27.21 -31.46
C ALA A 657 -9.88 -27.45 -30.28
N ARG A 658 -11.15 -27.83 -30.55
CA ARG A 658 -12.14 -28.12 -29.51
C ARG A 658 -11.82 -29.37 -28.70
N GLU A 659 -11.27 -30.41 -29.32
CA GLU A 659 -10.84 -31.64 -28.64
C GLU A 659 -9.73 -31.39 -27.61
N GLY A 660 -8.83 -30.45 -27.91
CA GLY A 660 -7.73 -30.06 -27.00
C GLY A 660 -8.06 -28.90 -26.06
N ALA A 661 -9.32 -28.43 -26.02
CA ALA A 661 -9.69 -27.29 -25.20
C ALA A 661 -9.67 -27.63 -23.70
N ASP A 662 -9.19 -26.70 -22.87
CA ASP A 662 -9.17 -26.84 -21.41
C ASP A 662 -10.57 -26.80 -20.78
N GLY A 663 -11.57 -26.40 -21.55
CA GLY A 663 -12.98 -26.40 -21.18
C GLY A 663 -13.88 -25.93 -22.31
N VAL A 664 -15.17 -26.25 -22.21
CA VAL A 664 -16.18 -25.93 -23.22
C VAL A 664 -17.48 -25.46 -22.56
N LEU A 665 -18.25 -24.65 -23.30
CA LEU A 665 -19.63 -24.33 -22.94
C LEU A 665 -20.50 -25.58 -23.09
N GLN A 666 -21.28 -25.92 -22.06
CA GLN A 666 -22.17 -27.08 -22.05
C GLN A 666 -23.65 -26.72 -22.13
N TYR A 667 -23.99 -25.44 -22.22
CA TYR A 667 -25.37 -24.97 -22.27
C TYR A 667 -26.24 -25.73 -23.28
N VAL A 668 -27.34 -26.28 -22.77
CA VAL A 668 -28.43 -26.87 -23.56
C VAL A 668 -29.71 -26.15 -23.19
N SER A 669 -30.43 -25.62 -24.18
CA SER A 669 -31.73 -24.96 -23.97
C SER A 669 -32.72 -25.93 -23.30
N PRO A 670 -33.17 -25.68 -22.06
CA PRO A 670 -34.17 -26.49 -21.37
C PRO A 670 -35.56 -26.36 -22.00
N ILE A 671 -35.81 -25.27 -22.73
CA ILE A 671 -37.05 -25.05 -23.48
C ILE A 671 -36.86 -25.64 -24.89
N ALA A 672 -37.53 -26.77 -25.18
CA ALA A 672 -37.41 -27.44 -26.46
C ALA A 672 -38.05 -26.63 -27.62
N GLY A 673 -37.34 -26.49 -28.74
CA GLY A 673 -37.96 -26.61 -30.07
C GLY A 673 -38.13 -25.41 -31.00
N SER A 674 -37.59 -24.21 -30.72
CA SER A 674 -37.58 -23.14 -31.75
C SER A 674 -36.51 -22.08 -31.53
N CYS A 675 -36.09 -21.41 -32.61
CA CYS A 675 -35.20 -20.25 -32.55
C CYS A 675 -35.78 -19.11 -31.69
N SER A 676 -37.11 -18.90 -31.72
CA SER A 676 -37.77 -17.90 -30.86
C SER A 676 -37.61 -18.20 -29.37
N ALA A 677 -37.77 -19.47 -28.96
CA ALA A 677 -37.60 -19.87 -27.56
C ALA A 677 -36.14 -19.67 -27.10
N LEU A 678 -35.19 -20.11 -27.91
CA LEU A 678 -33.76 -19.94 -27.65
C LEU A 678 -33.36 -18.46 -27.51
N VAL A 679 -33.81 -17.60 -28.44
CA VAL A 679 -33.51 -16.15 -28.41
C VAL A 679 -34.15 -15.49 -27.19
N SER A 680 -35.37 -15.88 -26.82
CA SER A 680 -36.04 -15.35 -25.61
C SER A 680 -35.29 -15.74 -24.33
N GLU A 681 -34.84 -16.98 -24.24
CA GLU A 681 -34.09 -17.46 -23.08
C GLU A 681 -32.71 -16.81 -22.96
N LEU A 682 -31.95 -16.73 -24.06
CA LEU A 682 -30.66 -16.06 -24.07
C LEU A 682 -30.79 -14.54 -23.87
N ASN A 683 -31.91 -13.93 -24.26
CA ASN A 683 -32.20 -12.54 -23.90
C ASN A 683 -32.32 -12.38 -22.37
N LEU A 684 -32.97 -13.32 -21.68
CA LEU A 684 -33.01 -13.29 -20.21
C LEU A 684 -31.62 -13.50 -19.61
N LEU A 685 -30.89 -14.52 -20.05
CA LEU A 685 -29.61 -14.91 -19.46
C LEU A 685 -28.48 -13.90 -19.74
N LEU A 686 -28.36 -13.41 -20.98
CA LEU A 686 -27.21 -12.60 -21.40
C LEU A 686 -27.49 -11.09 -21.32
N THR A 687 -28.72 -10.67 -21.56
CA THR A 687 -29.10 -9.24 -21.63
C THR A 687 -30.14 -8.81 -20.58
N SER A 688 -30.52 -9.69 -19.65
CA SER A 688 -31.52 -9.41 -18.61
C SER A 688 -32.87 -8.95 -19.18
N GLY A 689 -33.23 -9.45 -20.36
CA GLY A 689 -34.48 -9.09 -21.05
C GLY A 689 -34.41 -7.80 -21.88
N ARG A 690 -33.26 -7.12 -21.94
CA ARG A 690 -33.13 -5.79 -22.58
C ARG A 690 -32.92 -5.79 -24.10
N LEU A 691 -32.81 -6.96 -24.74
CA LEU A 691 -32.58 -7.04 -26.19
C LEU A 691 -33.66 -6.31 -26.96
N THR A 692 -33.27 -5.37 -27.83
CA THR A 692 -34.22 -4.62 -28.66
C THR A 692 -34.89 -5.52 -29.69
N ALA A 693 -36.12 -5.17 -30.07
CA ALA A 693 -36.86 -5.92 -31.09
C ALA A 693 -36.12 -6.00 -32.45
N ALA A 694 -35.37 -4.95 -32.80
CA ALA A 694 -34.57 -4.94 -34.03
C ALA A 694 -33.42 -5.96 -33.97
N ASN A 695 -32.64 -5.98 -32.88
CA ASN A 695 -31.56 -6.95 -32.71
C ASN A 695 -32.10 -8.38 -32.57
N ALA A 696 -33.23 -8.56 -31.87
CA ALA A 696 -33.90 -9.85 -31.77
C ALA A 696 -34.31 -10.41 -33.15
N ALA A 697 -34.83 -9.58 -34.05
CA ALA A 697 -35.20 -9.99 -35.40
C ALA A 697 -33.99 -10.47 -36.22
N VAL A 698 -32.86 -9.75 -36.15
CA VAL A 698 -31.61 -10.13 -36.83
C VAL A 698 -31.07 -11.47 -36.30
N ILE A 699 -31.09 -11.66 -34.98
CA ILE A 699 -30.63 -12.91 -34.36
C ILE A 699 -31.56 -14.07 -34.71
N LEU A 700 -32.88 -13.83 -34.74
CA LEU A 700 -33.87 -14.84 -35.12
C LEU A 700 -33.68 -15.29 -36.57
N GLU A 701 -33.54 -14.36 -37.51
CA GLU A 701 -33.26 -14.66 -38.92
C GLU A 701 -31.98 -15.48 -39.08
N ALA A 702 -30.92 -15.07 -38.37
CA ALA A 702 -29.64 -15.76 -38.39
C ALA A 702 -29.70 -17.19 -37.81
N CYS A 703 -30.56 -17.41 -36.81
CA CYS A 703 -30.82 -18.72 -36.23
C CYS A 703 -31.59 -19.62 -37.19
N GLU A 704 -32.67 -19.12 -37.81
CA GLU A 704 -33.51 -19.87 -38.74
C GLU A 704 -32.76 -20.25 -40.03
N ALA A 705 -31.81 -19.42 -40.46
CA ALA A 705 -30.95 -19.68 -41.61
C ALA A 705 -29.80 -20.67 -41.33
N ALA A 706 -29.60 -21.13 -40.09
CA ALA A 706 -28.48 -21.99 -39.74
C ALA A 706 -28.68 -23.45 -40.21
N PRO A 707 -27.62 -24.15 -40.66
CA PRO A 707 -27.74 -25.47 -41.29
C PRO A 707 -27.97 -26.62 -40.29
N SER A 708 -27.84 -26.38 -38.99
CA SER A 708 -28.05 -27.38 -37.94
C SER A 708 -28.40 -26.70 -36.62
N SER A 709 -28.96 -27.45 -35.67
CA SER A 709 -29.26 -26.95 -34.32
C SER A 709 -28.02 -26.46 -33.57
N LEU A 710 -26.89 -27.15 -33.72
CA LEU A 710 -25.61 -26.71 -33.16
C LEU A 710 -25.13 -25.40 -33.79
N ALA A 711 -25.19 -25.28 -35.12
CA ALA A 711 -24.81 -24.06 -35.82
C ALA A 711 -25.75 -22.89 -35.47
N ALA A 712 -27.04 -23.16 -35.28
CA ALA A 712 -28.02 -22.19 -34.83
C ALA A 712 -27.67 -21.68 -33.42
N MET A 713 -27.43 -22.58 -32.47
CA MET A 713 -27.03 -22.25 -31.10
C MET A 713 -25.74 -21.42 -31.06
N GLN A 714 -24.70 -21.86 -31.77
CA GLN A 714 -23.42 -21.14 -31.84
C GLN A 714 -23.60 -19.73 -32.44
N ARG A 715 -24.34 -19.60 -33.54
CA ARG A 715 -24.59 -18.32 -34.19
C ARG A 715 -25.38 -17.36 -33.31
N VAL A 716 -26.38 -17.85 -32.59
CA VAL A 716 -27.14 -17.05 -31.62
C VAL A 716 -26.22 -16.58 -30.48
N GLN A 717 -25.43 -17.47 -29.89
CA GLN A 717 -24.46 -17.14 -28.83
C GLN A 717 -23.43 -16.08 -29.29
N GLU A 718 -22.87 -16.23 -30.49
CA GLU A 718 -21.94 -15.28 -31.10
C GLU A 718 -22.58 -13.90 -31.31
N LEU A 719 -23.81 -13.85 -31.83
CA LEU A 719 -24.51 -12.59 -32.08
C LEU A 719 -24.88 -11.90 -30.76
N PHE A 720 -25.33 -12.64 -29.75
CA PHE A 720 -25.57 -12.07 -28.41
C PHE A 720 -24.30 -11.44 -27.82
N ALA A 721 -23.13 -12.06 -28.00
CA ALA A 721 -21.87 -11.55 -27.50
C ALA A 721 -21.45 -10.19 -28.10
N VAL A 722 -22.05 -9.77 -29.23
CA VAL A 722 -21.75 -8.50 -29.91
C VAL A 722 -22.89 -7.47 -29.87
N THR A 723 -24.02 -7.79 -29.23
CA THR A 723 -25.12 -6.82 -29.10
C THR A 723 -24.78 -5.69 -28.15
N PRO A 724 -25.15 -4.42 -28.43
CA PRO A 724 -24.97 -3.32 -27.49
C PRO A 724 -25.56 -3.61 -26.08
N GLU A 725 -26.68 -4.33 -26.03
CA GLU A 725 -27.39 -4.70 -24.81
C GLU A 725 -26.61 -5.69 -23.93
N PHE A 726 -25.74 -6.52 -24.52
CA PHE A 726 -24.82 -7.36 -23.77
C PHE A 726 -23.69 -6.56 -23.13
N HIS A 727 -23.25 -5.48 -23.78
CA HIS A 727 -22.11 -4.65 -23.39
C HIS A 727 -22.45 -3.48 -22.46
N THR A 728 -23.73 -3.19 -22.26
CA THR A 728 -24.21 -2.05 -21.47
C THR A 728 -25.26 -2.49 -20.45
N THR A 729 -25.59 -1.65 -19.46
CA THR A 729 -26.65 -1.93 -18.47
C THR A 729 -27.96 -1.17 -18.71
N ASN A 730 -27.96 -0.14 -19.57
CA ASN A 730 -29.15 0.64 -19.92
C ASN A 730 -29.97 0.02 -21.07
N ILE A 731 -31.13 0.60 -21.38
CA ILE A 731 -31.92 0.25 -22.56
C ILE A 731 -31.34 0.96 -23.79
N GLY A 732 -31.07 0.19 -24.85
CA GLY A 732 -30.56 0.72 -26.11
C GLY A 732 -31.65 1.33 -26.97
N HIS A 733 -31.42 2.53 -27.52
CA HIS A 733 -32.27 3.12 -28.55
C HIS A 733 -31.49 3.22 -29.87
N PRO A 734 -31.94 2.58 -30.95
CA PRO A 734 -31.28 2.71 -32.24
C PRO A 734 -31.37 4.16 -32.72
N SER A 735 -30.22 4.82 -32.83
CA SER A 735 -30.12 6.13 -33.49
C SER A 735 -29.87 5.92 -34.98
N TRP A 736 -30.81 6.30 -35.84
CA TRP A 736 -30.64 6.25 -37.29
C TRP A 736 -29.70 7.34 -37.85
N HIS A 737 -28.80 7.86 -37.02
CA HIS A 737 -27.69 8.69 -37.47
C HIS A 737 -26.70 7.76 -38.18
N VAL A 738 -26.84 7.65 -39.50
CA VAL A 738 -25.80 7.06 -40.35
C VAL A 738 -24.58 7.96 -40.18
N MET A 739 -23.52 7.46 -39.54
CA MET A 739 -22.23 8.14 -39.53
C MET A 739 -21.91 8.53 -40.97
N PRO A 740 -21.73 9.83 -41.28
CA PRO A 740 -21.50 10.24 -42.65
C PRO A 740 -20.28 9.49 -43.16
N VAL A 741 -20.48 8.63 -44.17
CA VAL A 741 -19.35 8.04 -44.88
C VAL A 741 -18.70 9.21 -45.60
N HIS A 742 -17.56 9.69 -45.09
CA HIS A 742 -16.81 10.73 -45.77
C HIS A 742 -16.50 10.22 -47.18
N PRO A 743 -16.93 10.93 -48.24
CA PRO A 743 -16.66 10.50 -49.60
C PRO A 743 -15.15 10.34 -49.75
N PRO A 744 -14.66 9.26 -50.37
CA PRO A 744 -13.23 9.03 -50.51
C PRO A 744 -12.59 10.23 -51.23
N VAL A 745 -11.75 10.97 -50.52
CA VAL A 745 -11.00 12.10 -51.09
C VAL A 745 -9.98 11.55 -52.08
N GLN A 746 -10.10 11.90 -53.36
CA GLN A 746 -9.09 11.51 -54.36
C GLN A 746 -7.80 12.29 -54.12
N SER A 747 -6.67 11.58 -54.05
CA SER A 747 -5.35 12.20 -53.96
C SER A 747 -5.02 12.91 -55.28
N GLN A 748 -4.64 14.18 -55.20
CA GLN A 748 -4.24 15.01 -56.35
C GLN A 748 -2.79 14.71 -56.81
N GLY A 749 -2.44 13.43 -56.95
CA GLY A 749 -1.11 12.99 -57.42
C GLY A 749 0.05 13.20 -56.43
N ARG A 750 -0.24 13.42 -55.14
CA ARG A 750 0.79 13.60 -54.10
C ARG A 750 1.39 12.26 -53.67
N LEU A 751 2.69 12.26 -53.35
CA LEU A 751 3.36 11.11 -52.73
C LEU A 751 2.76 10.80 -51.36
N TYR A 752 2.72 9.51 -51.02
CA TYR A 752 2.30 9.05 -49.70
C TYR A 752 3.26 9.55 -48.62
N LYS A 753 2.70 10.00 -47.49
CA LYS A 753 3.45 10.36 -46.29
C LYS A 753 2.74 9.77 -45.09
N ALA A 754 3.51 9.19 -44.16
CA ALA A 754 3.02 8.73 -42.88
C ALA A 754 3.67 9.57 -41.78
N VAL A 755 2.87 9.95 -40.78
CA VAL A 755 3.36 10.54 -39.53
C VAL A 755 3.07 9.54 -38.44
N VAL A 756 4.13 9.02 -37.81
CA VAL A 756 4.02 8.12 -36.66
C VAL A 756 4.28 8.95 -35.41
N VAL A 757 3.30 9.00 -34.51
CA VAL A 757 3.43 9.70 -33.23
C VAL A 757 3.49 8.66 -32.13
N LEU A 758 4.61 8.63 -31.41
CA LEU A 758 4.79 7.81 -30.22
C LEU A 758 4.60 8.69 -29.00
N TYR A 759 3.57 8.41 -28.21
CA TYR A 759 3.31 9.09 -26.95
C TYR A 759 3.57 8.13 -25.80
N PHE A 760 4.60 8.40 -25.00
CA PHE A 760 4.90 7.62 -23.80
C PHE A 760 4.04 8.14 -22.64
N HIS A 761 3.15 7.31 -22.09
CA HIS A 761 2.23 7.67 -21.01
C HIS A 761 2.89 7.91 -19.64
N GLY A 762 4.22 7.89 -19.57
CA GLY A 762 5.02 8.01 -18.36
C GLY A 762 6.27 7.14 -18.48
N GLY A 763 7.03 7.02 -17.39
CA GLY A 763 8.15 6.07 -17.28
C GLY A 763 9.44 6.46 -18.02
N MET A 764 9.42 7.51 -18.85
CA MET A 764 10.63 8.07 -19.46
C MET A 764 11.14 9.24 -18.64
N ASP A 765 12.33 9.08 -18.06
CA ASP A 765 13.06 10.16 -17.39
C ASP A 765 13.69 11.08 -18.43
N THR A 766 12.92 12.07 -18.89
CA THR A 766 13.32 13.00 -19.96
C THR A 766 14.58 13.80 -19.62
N TYR A 767 14.87 14.03 -18.35
CA TYR A 767 16.11 14.68 -17.90
C TYR A 767 17.35 13.83 -18.13
N ASN A 768 17.20 12.50 -18.26
CA ASN A 768 18.28 11.59 -18.62
C ASN A 768 18.29 11.23 -20.12
N VAL A 769 17.28 11.64 -20.90
CA VAL A 769 17.26 11.47 -22.36
C VAL A 769 18.17 12.47 -23.06
N LEU A 770 18.09 13.75 -22.66
CA LEU A 770 18.91 14.84 -23.18
C LEU A 770 19.49 15.63 -22.00
N VAL A 771 20.80 15.54 -21.83
CA VAL A 771 21.53 16.04 -20.65
C VAL A 771 22.49 17.15 -21.08
N PRO A 772 22.62 18.27 -20.35
CA PRO A 772 23.69 19.24 -20.61
C PRO A 772 25.07 18.57 -20.55
N HIS A 773 25.96 18.81 -21.51
CA HIS A 773 27.29 18.18 -21.50
C HIS A 773 28.41 19.23 -21.41
N THR A 774 28.62 20.04 -22.44
CA THR A 774 29.66 21.09 -22.45
C THR A 774 29.00 22.43 -22.73
N CYS A 775 29.19 23.39 -21.81
CA CYS A 775 28.47 24.65 -21.84
C CYS A 775 29.40 25.84 -21.55
N ALA A 776 29.28 26.89 -22.35
CA ALA A 776 30.22 28.01 -22.38
C ALA A 776 30.14 28.94 -21.16
N SER A 777 28.91 29.18 -20.66
CA SER A 777 28.63 30.25 -19.69
C SER A 777 28.36 29.77 -18.27
N SER A 778 28.10 28.49 -18.06
CA SER A 778 27.65 27.92 -16.79
C SER A 778 27.82 26.41 -16.78
N ASP A 779 28.27 25.82 -15.66
CA ASP A 779 28.41 24.37 -15.52
C ASP A 779 27.06 23.68 -15.26
N LEU A 780 26.23 23.63 -16.31
CA LEU A 780 24.90 23.03 -16.26
C LEU A 780 24.94 21.51 -16.09
N TYR A 781 26.07 20.86 -16.41
CA TYR A 781 26.24 19.43 -16.12
C TYR A 781 26.40 19.21 -14.60
N HIS A 782 27.18 20.05 -13.92
CA HIS A 782 27.31 19.98 -12.46
C HIS A 782 25.97 20.27 -11.77
N GLU A 783 25.21 21.28 -12.23
CA GLU A 783 23.85 21.54 -11.69
C GLU A 783 22.92 20.33 -11.90
N TYR A 784 22.99 19.68 -13.06
CA TYR A 784 22.28 18.42 -13.31
C TYR A 784 22.71 17.33 -12.33
N GLU A 785 24.00 17.16 -12.08
CA GLU A 785 24.54 16.14 -11.16
C GLU A 785 24.09 16.40 -9.71
N GLU A 786 24.14 17.64 -9.26
CA GLU A 786 23.65 18.05 -7.93
C GLU A 786 22.13 17.83 -7.79
N ALA A 787 21.35 18.19 -8.80
CA ALA A 787 19.89 18.05 -8.77
C ALA A 787 19.43 16.59 -8.87
N ARG A 788 20.10 15.76 -9.66
CA ARG A 788 19.73 14.36 -9.89
C ARG A 788 20.37 13.39 -8.90
N THR A 789 21.46 13.78 -8.24
CA THR A 789 22.14 12.99 -7.21
C THR A 789 22.52 11.59 -7.72
N LYS A 790 21.99 10.52 -7.12
CA LYS A 790 22.34 9.11 -7.41
C LYS A 790 21.88 8.63 -8.79
N VAL A 791 20.92 9.31 -9.43
CA VAL A 791 20.40 8.93 -10.75
C VAL A 791 20.98 9.77 -11.90
N ALA A 792 21.96 10.62 -11.61
CA ALA A 792 22.69 11.36 -12.62
C ALA A 792 23.53 10.41 -13.50
N LEU A 793 23.50 10.63 -14.81
CA LEU A 793 24.35 9.92 -15.76
C LEU A 793 25.75 10.55 -15.76
N LYS A 794 26.78 9.71 -15.69
CA LYS A 794 28.16 10.15 -15.79
C LYS A 794 28.42 10.76 -17.17
N LYS A 795 29.07 11.92 -17.20
CA LYS A 795 29.42 12.68 -18.40
C LYS A 795 29.99 11.82 -19.54
N GLY A 796 30.99 11.00 -19.23
CA GLY A 796 31.65 10.13 -20.22
C GLY A 796 30.82 8.94 -20.71
N ALA A 797 29.66 8.66 -20.11
CA ALA A 797 28.74 7.62 -20.57
C ALA A 797 27.68 8.17 -21.54
N LEU A 798 27.57 9.49 -21.69
CA LEU A 798 26.60 10.13 -22.59
C LEU A 798 27.08 10.08 -24.05
N LEU A 799 26.14 10.01 -24.99
CA LEU A 799 26.42 10.09 -26.42
C LEU A 799 26.40 11.57 -26.85
N PRO A 800 27.54 12.19 -27.20
CA PRO A 800 27.62 13.65 -27.36
C PRO A 800 27.06 14.13 -28.71
N ILE A 801 26.04 14.99 -28.69
CA ILE A 801 25.52 15.73 -29.86
C ILE A 801 25.99 17.18 -29.83
N ASN A 802 26.36 17.71 -31.00
CA ASN A 802 26.80 19.09 -31.15
C ASN A 802 25.63 19.99 -31.51
N GLU A 803 25.49 21.09 -30.78
CA GLU A 803 24.57 22.16 -31.13
C GLU A 803 25.26 23.11 -32.12
N THR A 804 24.70 23.27 -33.32
CA THR A 804 25.37 23.97 -34.43
C THR A 804 24.91 25.41 -34.63
N THR A 805 23.86 25.85 -33.94
CA THR A 805 23.29 27.21 -34.11
C THR A 805 23.91 28.26 -33.19
N GLY A 806 24.58 27.84 -32.11
CA GLY A 806 25.12 28.73 -31.08
C GLY A 806 24.04 29.43 -30.25
N ALA A 807 22.78 29.00 -30.38
CA ALA A 807 21.63 29.62 -29.72
C ALA A 807 21.29 28.99 -28.38
N GLN A 808 21.92 27.86 -28.03
CA GLN A 808 21.67 27.14 -26.79
C GLN A 808 22.74 27.40 -25.72
N PRO A 809 22.44 27.20 -24.43
CA PRO A 809 23.40 27.40 -23.35
C PRO A 809 24.64 26.48 -23.42
N CYS A 810 24.54 25.38 -24.15
CA CYS A 810 25.59 24.37 -24.27
C CYS A 810 25.98 24.14 -25.73
N GLU A 811 27.28 24.06 -26.02
CA GLU A 811 27.77 23.65 -27.34
C GLU A 811 27.59 22.15 -27.57
N VAL A 812 27.59 21.38 -26.49
CA VAL A 812 27.42 19.92 -26.53
C VAL A 812 26.34 19.51 -25.53
N PHE A 813 25.43 18.67 -25.98
CA PHE A 813 24.50 17.92 -25.14
C PHE A 813 24.81 16.43 -25.20
N GLY A 814 24.36 15.68 -24.20
CA GLY A 814 24.51 14.24 -24.10
C GLY A 814 23.16 13.53 -24.29
N VAL A 815 23.08 12.61 -25.25
CA VAL A 815 21.96 11.68 -25.39
C VAL A 815 22.21 10.45 -24.52
N HIS A 816 21.15 9.88 -23.94
CA HIS A 816 21.23 8.66 -23.13
C HIS A 816 21.99 7.52 -23.86
N PRO A 817 22.89 6.76 -23.20
CA PRO A 817 23.69 5.69 -23.84
C PRO A 817 22.86 4.60 -24.53
N SER A 818 21.67 4.30 -23.99
CA SER A 818 20.75 3.32 -24.57
C SER A 818 19.95 3.82 -25.78
N LEU A 819 20.18 5.04 -26.27
CA LEU A 819 19.49 5.62 -27.42
C LEU A 819 20.44 5.91 -28.61
N PRO A 820 21.27 4.95 -29.06
CA PRO A 820 22.23 5.17 -30.13
C PRO A 820 21.56 5.50 -31.47
N LEU A 821 20.38 4.93 -31.75
CA LEU A 821 19.64 5.24 -32.97
C LEU A 821 19.18 6.70 -33.01
N LEU A 822 18.73 7.25 -31.86
CA LEU A 822 18.31 8.64 -31.80
C LEU A 822 19.49 9.60 -31.98
N LYS A 823 20.66 9.20 -31.52
CA LYS A 823 21.93 9.90 -31.77
C LYS A 823 22.28 9.93 -33.26
N GLU A 824 22.27 8.76 -33.91
CA GLU A 824 22.54 8.62 -35.34
C GLU A 824 21.60 9.50 -36.17
N LEU A 825 20.29 9.42 -35.92
CA LEU A 825 19.30 10.26 -36.61
C LEU A 825 19.53 11.77 -36.39
N TYR A 826 19.99 12.18 -35.20
CA TYR A 826 20.31 13.59 -34.95
C TYR A 826 21.53 14.03 -35.76
N ASP A 827 22.58 13.21 -35.81
CA ASP A 827 23.80 13.49 -36.58
C ASP A 827 23.52 13.56 -38.09
N ASP A 828 22.62 12.72 -38.58
CA ASP A 828 22.17 12.71 -39.98
C ASP A 828 21.23 13.89 -40.32
N GLY A 829 20.83 14.69 -39.33
CA GLY A 829 19.89 15.80 -39.49
C GLY A 829 18.44 15.35 -39.70
N GLU A 830 18.12 14.09 -39.40
CA GLU A 830 16.80 13.49 -39.52
C GLU A 830 15.99 13.54 -38.20
N ALA A 831 16.63 13.89 -37.08
CA ALA A 831 15.98 14.10 -35.79
C ALA A 831 16.33 15.46 -35.17
N ALA A 832 15.40 15.98 -34.38
CA ALA A 832 15.59 17.18 -33.57
C ALA A 832 15.00 16.98 -32.17
N PHE A 833 15.65 17.55 -31.17
CA PHE A 833 15.11 17.63 -29.82
C PHE A 833 14.41 18.96 -29.60
N VAL A 834 13.25 18.92 -28.95
CA VAL A 834 12.57 20.11 -28.46
C VAL A 834 12.39 19.96 -26.95
N ALA A 835 13.17 20.69 -26.19
CA ALA A 835 13.11 20.71 -24.72
C ALA A 835 12.17 21.80 -24.21
N ASN A 836 11.84 21.75 -22.92
CA ASN A 836 10.97 22.74 -22.24
C ASN A 836 9.59 22.92 -22.90
N VAL A 837 9.05 21.85 -23.49
CA VAL A 837 7.71 21.83 -24.06
C VAL A 837 6.69 21.60 -22.95
N GLY A 838 5.68 22.45 -22.88
CA GLY A 838 4.57 22.27 -21.95
C GLY A 838 3.37 23.13 -22.35
N PRO A 839 2.17 22.76 -21.88
CA PRO A 839 0.98 23.56 -22.11
C PRO A 839 1.12 24.94 -21.45
N LEU A 840 0.83 26.00 -22.20
CA LEU A 840 0.78 27.37 -21.71
C LEU A 840 -0.55 28.01 -22.09
N VAL A 841 -1.23 28.60 -21.12
CA VAL A 841 -2.39 29.47 -21.38
C VAL A 841 -1.91 30.88 -21.73
N GLU A 842 -0.87 31.35 -21.05
CA GLU A 842 -0.22 32.64 -21.24
C GLU A 842 1.29 32.47 -21.09
N THR A 843 2.07 33.41 -21.64
CA THR A 843 3.51 33.44 -21.42
C THR A 843 3.83 33.76 -19.95
N VAL A 844 4.55 32.86 -19.28
CA VAL A 844 4.90 32.95 -17.85
C VAL A 844 6.42 32.93 -17.63
N ASN A 845 6.86 33.54 -16.53
CA ASN A 845 8.23 33.49 -16.01
C ASN A 845 8.22 33.46 -14.48
N ARG A 846 9.40 33.35 -13.86
CA ARG A 846 9.55 33.24 -12.38
C ARG A 846 8.86 34.38 -11.61
N PHE A 847 8.80 35.58 -12.18
CA PHE A 847 8.28 36.77 -11.49
C PHE A 847 6.78 36.95 -11.64
N ASN A 848 6.21 36.52 -12.77
CA ASN A 848 4.80 36.75 -13.07
C ASN A 848 3.92 35.51 -12.90
N TRP A 849 4.49 34.33 -12.60
CA TRP A 849 3.78 33.07 -12.42
C TRP A 849 2.50 33.24 -11.60
N LYS A 850 2.58 33.75 -10.36
CA LYS A 850 1.42 33.91 -9.47
C LYS A 850 0.29 34.81 -9.99
N THR A 851 0.53 35.60 -11.04
CA THR A 851 -0.42 36.60 -11.57
C THR A 851 -1.00 36.22 -12.93
N LYS A 852 -0.48 35.17 -13.57
CA LYS A 852 -0.86 34.74 -14.91
C LYS A 852 -1.75 33.52 -14.89
N ARG A 853 -2.52 33.31 -15.95
CA ARG A 853 -3.33 32.10 -16.07
C ARG A 853 -2.43 30.90 -16.34
N HIS A 854 -2.79 29.77 -15.75
CA HIS A 854 -2.07 28.51 -15.85
C HIS A 854 -3.00 27.43 -16.40
N PRO A 855 -2.44 26.37 -17.01
CA PRO A 855 -3.20 25.15 -17.25
C PRO A 855 -3.89 24.68 -15.97
N SER A 856 -5.12 24.19 -16.11
CA SER A 856 -5.84 23.67 -14.96
C SER A 856 -5.13 22.43 -14.39
N ASN A 857 -5.15 22.26 -13.06
CA ASN A 857 -4.63 21.06 -12.39
C ASN A 857 -3.18 20.72 -12.81
N LEU A 858 -2.30 21.72 -12.78
CA LEU A 858 -0.85 21.48 -12.92
C LEU A 858 -0.41 20.37 -11.95
N PHE A 859 0.53 19.54 -12.42
CA PHE A 859 1.04 18.35 -11.72
C PHE A 859 0.07 17.15 -11.65
N ALA A 860 -1.16 17.25 -12.16
CA ALA A 860 -2.03 16.09 -12.32
C ALA A 860 -1.72 15.35 -13.64
N HIS A 861 -1.16 14.13 -13.54
CA HIS A 861 -0.72 13.34 -14.72
C HIS A 861 -1.80 13.17 -15.79
N ASN A 862 -3.02 12.80 -15.39
CA ASN A 862 -4.14 12.60 -16.29
C ASN A 862 -4.52 13.89 -17.05
N LYS A 863 -4.57 15.03 -16.35
CA LYS A 863 -4.88 16.32 -16.96
C LYS A 863 -3.76 16.82 -17.85
N GLN A 864 -2.51 16.72 -17.42
CA GLN A 864 -1.37 17.14 -18.24
C GLN A 864 -1.20 16.26 -19.50
N LYS A 865 -1.52 14.96 -19.44
CA LYS A 865 -1.61 14.09 -20.63
C LYS A 865 -2.67 14.58 -21.62
N HIS A 866 -3.86 14.92 -21.12
CA HIS A 866 -4.94 15.45 -21.95
C HIS A 866 -4.59 16.79 -22.62
N GLU A 867 -3.95 17.68 -21.85
CA GLU A 867 -3.43 18.96 -22.33
C GLU A 867 -2.36 18.76 -23.39
N ALA A 868 -1.46 17.78 -23.24
CA ALA A 868 -0.46 17.45 -24.25
C ALA A 868 -1.09 16.87 -25.54
N HIS A 869 -2.10 16.00 -25.44
CA HIS A 869 -2.81 15.43 -26.59
C HIS A 869 -3.62 16.47 -27.38
N SER A 870 -4.10 17.51 -26.71
CA SER A 870 -4.94 18.55 -27.31
C SER A 870 -4.16 19.81 -27.68
N VAL A 871 -3.05 20.10 -27.00
CA VAL A 871 -2.28 21.36 -27.13
C VAL A 871 -3.21 22.57 -27.07
N HIS A 872 -4.21 22.55 -26.18
CA HIS A 872 -5.22 23.60 -26.07
C HIS A 872 -5.71 23.75 -24.62
N SER A 873 -5.01 24.60 -23.88
CA SER A 873 -5.22 24.75 -22.44
C SER A 873 -6.31 25.74 -22.08
N GLY A 874 -7.13 25.35 -21.11
CA GLY A 874 -8.24 26.17 -20.60
C GLY A 874 -9.61 25.84 -21.17
N GLU A 875 -9.71 24.89 -22.10
CA GLU A 875 -10.97 24.29 -22.52
C GLU A 875 -11.16 22.93 -21.81
N LEU A 876 -12.38 22.62 -21.38
CA LEU A 876 -12.68 21.37 -20.67
C LEU A 876 -12.58 20.13 -21.59
N PHE A 877 -12.92 20.27 -22.88
CA PHE A 877 -12.98 19.17 -23.85
C PHE A 877 -12.42 19.55 -25.25
N PRO A 878 -11.16 20.03 -25.37
CA PRO A 878 -10.60 20.51 -26.63
C PRO A 878 -10.31 19.39 -27.64
N LYS A 879 -10.66 19.48 -28.93
CA LYS A 879 -10.34 18.41 -29.93
C LYS A 879 -8.86 18.02 -29.90
N GLY A 880 -8.49 16.77 -30.21
CA GLY A 880 -7.08 16.33 -30.25
C GLY A 880 -6.27 17.02 -31.34
N VAL A 881 -4.98 17.31 -31.11
CA VAL A 881 -4.15 18.09 -32.04
C VAL A 881 -3.98 17.40 -33.39
N LEU A 882 -3.80 16.08 -33.42
CA LEU A 882 -3.64 15.32 -34.67
C LEU A 882 -4.95 15.27 -35.48
N GLY A 883 -6.09 15.19 -34.81
CA GLY A 883 -7.40 15.29 -35.45
C GLY A 883 -7.61 16.67 -36.09
N ARG A 884 -7.26 17.75 -35.37
CA ARG A 884 -7.32 19.10 -35.95
C ARG A 884 -6.36 19.29 -37.12
N ILE A 885 -5.18 18.68 -37.08
CA ILE A 885 -4.23 18.68 -38.22
C ILE A 885 -4.86 17.94 -39.41
N ALA A 886 -5.49 16.79 -39.20
CA ALA A 886 -6.20 16.06 -40.24
C ALA A 886 -7.34 16.90 -40.86
N ASP A 887 -8.19 17.50 -40.02
CA ASP A 887 -9.26 18.41 -40.46
C ASP A 887 -8.71 19.59 -41.27
N ALA A 888 -7.61 20.21 -40.81
CA ALA A 888 -6.95 21.32 -41.48
C ALA A 888 -6.36 20.92 -42.85
N LEU A 889 -5.85 19.69 -42.98
CA LEU A 889 -5.28 19.17 -44.22
C LEU A 889 -6.37 18.74 -45.22
N VAL A 890 -7.51 18.23 -44.75
CA VAL A 890 -8.67 17.91 -45.61
C VAL A 890 -9.38 19.18 -46.09
N SER A 891 -9.37 20.26 -45.30
CA SER A 891 -10.04 21.54 -45.63
C SER A 891 -9.21 22.51 -46.49
N GLN A 892 -8.00 22.14 -46.89
CA GLN A 892 -7.17 22.94 -47.81
C GLN A 892 -7.85 23.08 -49.18
N GLU A 893 -7.57 24.19 -49.90
CA GLU A 893 -8.01 24.39 -51.30
C GLU A 893 -7.65 23.19 -52.21
N ARG A 894 -6.50 22.57 -51.94
CA ARG A 894 -6.08 21.30 -52.54
C ARG A 894 -6.07 20.22 -51.44
N PRO A 895 -7.17 19.49 -51.21
CA PRO A 895 -7.34 18.63 -50.05
C PRO A 895 -6.37 17.43 -50.06
N PHE A 896 -5.93 17.01 -48.88
CA PHE A 896 -5.17 15.77 -48.72
C PHE A 896 -6.10 14.57 -48.54
N LYS A 897 -5.76 13.42 -49.14
CA LYS A 897 -6.35 12.14 -48.77
C LYS A 897 -5.68 11.67 -47.48
N ILE A 898 -6.42 11.64 -46.38
CA ILE A 898 -5.90 11.30 -45.06
C ILE A 898 -6.60 10.06 -44.53
N GLY A 899 -5.82 9.20 -43.89
CA GLY A 899 -6.31 8.20 -42.96
C GLY A 899 -5.54 8.37 -41.64
N SER A 900 -6.24 8.18 -40.53
CA SER A 900 -5.66 8.21 -39.18
C SER A 900 -6.15 7.01 -38.41
N TYR A 901 -5.26 6.42 -37.61
CA TYR A 901 -5.59 5.31 -36.73
C TYR A 901 -4.78 5.43 -35.44
N SER A 902 -5.40 5.09 -34.31
CA SER A 902 -4.78 5.06 -32.98
C SER A 902 -4.83 3.63 -32.45
N LEU A 903 -3.68 3.11 -32.00
CA LEU A 903 -3.62 1.83 -31.30
C LEU A 903 -4.10 1.95 -29.84
N ALA A 904 -4.08 3.17 -29.28
CA ALA A 904 -4.39 3.43 -27.89
C ALA A 904 -5.82 3.98 -27.66
N GLY A 905 -6.67 3.94 -28.69
CA GLY A 905 -7.98 4.62 -28.69
C GLY A 905 -7.90 6.01 -29.30
#